data_AF-A0A7C6YZE5-F1
#
_entry.id   AF-A0A7C6YZE5-F1
#
_cell.length_a   1.000
_cell.length_b   1.000
_cell.length_c   1.000
_cell.angle_alpha   90.00
_cell.angle_beta   90.00
_cell.angle_gamma   90.00
#
_symmetry.space_group_name_H-M   'P 1'
#
loop_
_entity.id
_entity.type
_entity.pdbx_description
1 polymer ?
#
loop_
_entity_poly.entity_id
_entity_poly.type
_entity_poly.pdbx_seq_one_letter_code
_entity_poly.pdbx_strand_id
1 'polypeptide(L)'
;AHYKAAHFFQPEVDFILDIGGQDMKCMKIKDGVIDSILLNEACSSGCGSFLETFAHSLNLSIEEFAALAIKAEHPVDLGSRCTVFMNSRVKQAQKEGASVGDISAGLSYSVIKNALYKVIKIRNPEELGKNIIVQGGTFYNDAVLRCFELILGREVVRPDIAGLMGAYGAALIAMEKYRDALEQNKIFVNNQTSADNQTSNDKGISTNNDNLSNVISTLIKAEELRNFEFNSTTRRCGLCSNNCMLTVNKFSGGKQFISGNRCERGAGIEKSGKDVPNLYDYKYKRVFNYTPLDRKEAVRGVIGIPRVLNMYENYPFWFTFLTELKFRVELSRRSSKKIYELGIETMPSESVCYPAKLAHGHVMDLVNRGIDVIFYPCLPYEKKEQQGADNHYNCPIVTSYAEVIKNNMEVLREKNIKFMNPFLPYNDKKRLKQRLYEEFKDFNITFGEVSYAVDKAWAEEENMRKDIQKKGEEVLKYLKKTSRRGVVLAGRPYHIDPEINHGIPNIITGYGIAVLTEDSVSHLETVKRPLRIVDQWMYHSRLYAAASFVREREDLELIQLNSFGCGLDAVTTDQVQEILHSGGKIYTLLKIDEGSNLGAARIRIRSLAAAVKEREKKGRKPHKVGYEIKKIRFTKEMRSKHTILAPQMSPIHFNLLEEAFQSSGYNIRVLPSISSNSIEEGLKYVNNDACYPSIIVVGQ
;
A
#
# COMPACT_ATOMS: atom_id res chain seq x y z
N ALA A 1 10.91 12.66 -15.21
CA ALA A 1 10.47 13.92 -15.84
C ALA A 1 10.51 15.06 -14.83
N HIS A 2 9.55 15.15 -13.90
CA HIS A 2 9.52 16.17 -12.84
C HIS A 2 10.86 16.40 -12.11
N TYR A 3 11.48 15.35 -11.57
CA TYR A 3 12.82 15.47 -10.96
C TYR A 3 13.88 16.05 -11.91
N LYS A 4 13.86 15.65 -13.19
CA LYS A 4 14.82 16.13 -14.20
C LYS A 4 14.68 17.63 -14.45
N ALA A 5 13.45 18.13 -14.52
CA ALA A 5 13.19 19.56 -14.62
C ALA A 5 13.63 20.30 -13.35
N ALA A 6 13.25 19.81 -12.16
CA ALA A 6 13.65 20.43 -10.90
C ALA A 6 15.18 20.51 -10.76
N HIS A 7 15.89 19.44 -11.08
CA HIS A 7 17.36 19.41 -11.07
C HIS A 7 17.99 20.37 -12.09
N PHE A 8 17.32 20.65 -13.21
CA PHE A 8 17.79 21.66 -14.17
C PHE A 8 17.70 23.08 -13.60
N PHE A 9 16.60 23.42 -12.91
CA PHE A 9 16.41 24.73 -12.30
C PHE A 9 17.18 24.90 -10.98
N GLN A 10 17.36 23.82 -10.23
CA GLN A 10 18.11 23.79 -8.97
C GLN A 10 18.93 22.49 -8.90
N PRO A 11 20.22 22.51 -9.30
CA PRO A 11 21.08 21.32 -9.31
C PRO A 11 21.16 20.60 -7.96
N GLU A 12 21.21 21.37 -6.87
CA GLU A 12 21.33 20.88 -5.50
C GLU A 12 19.97 20.65 -4.82
N VAL A 13 18.90 20.38 -5.59
CA VAL A 13 17.56 20.17 -5.05
C VAL A 13 17.53 19.00 -4.05
N ASP A 14 17.07 19.27 -2.83
CA ASP A 14 16.91 18.29 -1.74
C ASP A 14 15.49 17.72 -1.73
N PHE A 15 14.51 18.55 -2.09
CA PHE A 15 13.11 18.21 -1.97
C PHE A 15 12.28 18.80 -3.09
N ILE A 16 11.32 18.02 -3.57
CA ILE A 16 10.39 18.44 -4.60
C ILE A 16 8.97 18.12 -4.14
N LEU A 17 8.11 19.14 -4.12
CA LEU A 17 6.67 19.00 -3.95
C LEU A 17 5.93 19.36 -5.23
N ASP A 18 5.26 18.38 -5.82
CA ASP A 18 4.38 18.52 -6.98
C ASP A 18 2.92 18.42 -6.54
N ILE A 19 2.13 19.50 -6.62
CA ILE A 19 0.68 19.44 -6.36
C ILE A 19 -0.07 19.68 -7.67
N GLY A 20 -0.58 18.58 -8.24
CA GLY A 20 -1.42 18.59 -9.43
C GLY A 20 -2.90 18.80 -9.13
N GLY A 21 -3.74 18.64 -10.15
CA GLY A 21 -5.19 18.77 -10.01
C GLY A 21 -5.80 17.65 -9.17
N GLN A 22 -5.35 16.40 -9.35
CA GLN A 22 -5.96 15.22 -8.71
C GLN A 22 -5.04 14.50 -7.72
N ASP A 23 -3.73 14.72 -7.81
CA ASP A 23 -2.74 14.07 -6.96
C ASP A 23 -1.66 15.06 -6.51
N MET A 24 -0.93 14.67 -5.46
CA MET A 24 0.33 15.30 -5.10
C MET A 24 1.45 14.26 -5.00
N LYS A 25 2.66 14.71 -5.29
CA LYS A 25 3.88 13.90 -5.29
C LYS A 25 4.97 14.64 -4.55
N CYS A 26 5.65 13.93 -3.68
CA CYS A 26 6.79 14.42 -2.93
C CYS A 26 7.98 13.54 -3.26
N MET A 27 9.12 14.14 -3.57
CA MET A 27 10.37 13.41 -3.81
C MET A 27 11.43 13.99 -2.88
N LYS A 28 12.09 13.12 -2.09
CA LYS A 28 13.34 13.48 -1.41
C LYS A 28 14.51 13.04 -2.27
N ILE A 29 15.47 13.93 -2.43
CA ILE A 29 16.64 13.74 -3.27
C ILE A 29 17.82 13.67 -2.33
N LYS A 30 18.67 12.67 -2.53
CA LYS A 30 19.93 12.53 -1.80
C LYS A 30 21.04 12.27 -2.79
N ASP A 31 22.09 13.05 -2.70
CA ASP A 31 23.25 13.01 -3.59
C ASP A 31 22.90 13.19 -5.08
N GLY A 32 21.72 13.71 -5.46
CA GLY A 32 21.29 13.79 -6.86
C GLY A 32 20.70 12.48 -7.43
N VAL A 33 20.14 11.63 -6.56
CA VAL A 33 19.19 10.57 -6.94
C VAL A 33 17.94 10.67 -6.06
N ILE A 34 16.83 10.17 -6.59
CA ILE A 34 15.59 10.08 -5.82
C ILE A 34 15.78 9.05 -4.71
N ASP A 35 15.75 9.51 -3.46
CA ASP A 35 15.87 8.70 -2.26
C ASP A 35 14.53 8.08 -1.87
N SER A 36 13.47 8.90 -1.86
CA SER A 36 12.10 8.45 -1.58
C SER A 36 11.08 9.19 -2.45
N ILE A 37 9.98 8.50 -2.75
CA ILE A 37 8.83 9.05 -3.46
C ILE A 37 7.59 8.80 -2.60
N LEU A 38 6.91 9.87 -2.21
CA LEU A 38 5.64 9.85 -1.51
C LEU A 38 4.57 10.40 -2.45
N LEU A 39 3.41 9.75 -2.48
CA LEU A 39 2.27 10.12 -3.31
C LEU A 39 1.04 10.13 -2.41
N ASN A 40 0.19 11.15 -2.51
CA ASN A 40 -1.10 11.03 -1.84
C ASN A 40 -1.97 9.97 -2.54
N GLU A 41 -2.93 9.44 -1.79
CA GLU A 41 -3.87 8.45 -2.26
C GLU A 41 -5.21 9.14 -2.46
N ALA A 42 -5.64 9.29 -3.72
CA ALA A 42 -7.01 9.58 -4.18
C ALA A 42 -7.86 10.55 -3.32
N CYS A 43 -7.23 11.43 -2.54
CA CYS A 43 -7.90 12.28 -1.57
C CYS A 43 -7.91 13.68 -2.13
N SER A 44 -9.10 14.16 -2.49
CA SER A 44 -9.28 15.50 -3.07
C SER A 44 -8.94 16.62 -2.09
N SER A 45 -8.85 16.37 -0.78
CA SER A 45 -8.67 17.41 0.25
C SER A 45 -7.31 18.11 0.22
N GLY A 46 -6.41 17.71 -0.67
CA GLY A 46 -5.06 18.28 -0.80
C GLY A 46 -4.64 18.55 -2.24
N CYS A 47 -5.57 18.64 -3.20
CA CYS A 47 -5.23 18.80 -4.62
C CYS A 47 -5.88 20.05 -5.24
N GLY A 48 -5.34 20.54 -6.35
CA GLY A 48 -5.81 21.76 -7.01
C GLY A 48 -7.28 21.74 -7.45
N SER A 49 -7.82 20.57 -7.81
CA SER A 49 -9.23 20.44 -8.23
C SER A 49 -10.22 20.83 -7.13
N PHE A 50 -9.80 20.73 -5.85
CA PHE A 50 -10.64 21.14 -4.74
C PHE A 50 -10.79 22.66 -4.67
N LEU A 51 -9.69 23.41 -4.86
CA LEU A 51 -9.73 24.87 -4.94
C LEU A 51 -10.54 25.32 -6.15
N GLU A 52 -10.34 24.66 -7.30
CA GLU A 52 -11.06 24.93 -8.55
C GLU A 52 -12.58 24.69 -8.40
N THR A 53 -12.98 23.55 -7.83
CA THR A 53 -14.40 23.23 -7.58
C THR A 53 -15.05 24.27 -6.67
N PHE A 54 -14.33 24.73 -5.65
CA PHE A 54 -14.82 25.76 -4.74
C PHE A 54 -14.96 27.12 -5.40
N ALA A 55 -13.95 27.55 -6.16
CA ALA A 55 -14.00 28.79 -6.93
C ALA A 55 -15.23 28.82 -7.85
N HIS A 56 -15.44 27.73 -8.61
CA HIS A 56 -16.62 27.59 -9.46
C HIS A 56 -17.94 27.60 -8.70
N SER A 57 -18.01 27.00 -7.50
CA SER A 57 -19.22 27.05 -6.67
C SER A 57 -19.60 28.47 -6.21
N LEU A 58 -18.64 29.40 -6.24
CA LEU A 58 -18.82 30.81 -5.93
C LEU A 58 -18.89 31.69 -7.19
N ASN A 59 -19.00 31.08 -8.38
CA ASN A 59 -18.97 31.76 -9.68
C ASN A 59 -17.71 32.63 -9.90
N LEU A 60 -16.57 32.17 -9.39
CA LEU A 60 -15.26 32.80 -9.60
C LEU A 60 -14.37 31.89 -10.45
N SER A 61 -13.46 32.50 -11.22
CA SER A 61 -12.31 31.78 -11.78
C SER A 61 -11.32 31.41 -10.67
N ILE A 62 -10.46 30.42 -10.93
CA ILE A 62 -9.44 30.01 -9.96
C ILE A 62 -8.41 31.12 -9.74
N GLU A 63 -8.13 31.94 -10.76
CA GLU A 63 -7.23 33.08 -10.71
C GLU A 63 -7.78 34.20 -9.81
N GLU A 64 -9.06 34.56 -9.96
CA GLU A 64 -9.74 35.52 -9.09
C GLU A 64 -9.79 35.02 -7.65
N PHE A 65 -10.10 33.74 -7.46
CA PHE A 65 -10.18 33.12 -6.15
C PHE A 65 -8.83 33.15 -5.41
N ALA A 66 -7.73 32.88 -6.13
CA ALA A 66 -6.37 32.98 -5.61
C ALA A 66 -5.98 34.42 -5.27
N ALA A 67 -6.32 35.38 -6.12
CA ALA A 67 -6.02 36.80 -5.89
C ALA A 67 -6.72 37.37 -4.64
N LEU A 68 -7.94 36.90 -4.34
CA LEU A 68 -8.67 37.27 -3.13
C LEU A 68 -8.00 36.72 -1.86
N ALA A 69 -7.43 35.51 -1.90
CA ALA A 69 -6.74 34.91 -0.75
C ALA A 69 -5.51 35.72 -0.31
N ILE A 70 -4.77 36.30 -1.25
CA ILE A 70 -3.58 37.11 -0.95
C ILE A 70 -3.93 38.36 -0.13
N LYS A 71 -5.15 38.87 -0.29
CA LYS A 71 -5.66 40.08 0.40
C LYS A 71 -6.40 39.75 1.70
N ALA A 72 -6.46 38.48 2.10
CA ALA A 72 -7.17 38.06 3.30
C ALA A 72 -6.47 38.56 4.57
N GLU A 73 -7.24 39.14 5.48
CA GLU A 73 -6.73 39.62 6.78
C GLU A 73 -6.94 38.59 7.89
N HIS A 74 -7.98 37.76 7.77
CA HIS A 74 -8.38 36.80 8.79
C HIS A 74 -8.68 35.41 8.20
N PRO A 75 -7.66 34.70 7.67
CA PRO A 75 -7.84 33.37 7.07
C PRO A 75 -8.60 32.42 8.00
N VAL A 76 -9.65 31.78 7.48
CA VAL A 76 -10.51 30.88 8.27
C VAL A 76 -9.77 29.58 8.56
N ASP A 77 -9.78 29.10 9.81
CA ASP A 77 -9.31 27.74 10.09
C ASP A 77 -10.38 26.71 9.71
N LEU A 78 -10.11 25.98 8.62
CA LEU A 78 -10.93 24.90 8.09
C LEU A 78 -10.41 23.51 8.50
N GLY A 79 -9.30 23.45 9.25
CA GLY A 79 -8.61 22.22 9.64
C GLY A 79 -7.96 21.48 8.46
N SER A 80 -7.51 20.24 8.70
CA SER A 80 -6.90 19.35 7.71
C SER A 80 -7.79 18.14 7.35
N ARG A 81 -9.11 18.30 7.50
CA ARG A 81 -10.11 17.22 7.41
C ARG A 81 -10.49 16.89 5.95
N CYS A 82 -11.29 15.83 5.76
CA CYS A 82 -11.86 15.47 4.47
C CYS A 82 -12.66 16.64 3.84
N THR A 83 -12.68 16.73 2.51
CA THR A 83 -13.40 17.76 1.73
C THR A 83 -14.86 17.89 2.14
N VAL A 84 -15.53 16.79 2.48
CA VAL A 84 -16.92 16.79 2.95
C VAL A 84 -17.09 17.61 4.24
N PHE A 85 -16.18 17.46 5.20
CA PHE A 85 -16.23 18.24 6.44
C PHE A 85 -15.78 19.68 6.23
N MET A 86 -14.82 19.91 5.33
CA MET A 86 -14.41 21.27 4.96
C MET A 86 -15.57 22.04 4.33
N ASN A 87 -16.37 21.41 3.46
CA ASN A 87 -17.57 22.04 2.88
C ASN A 87 -18.55 22.52 3.96
N SER A 88 -18.80 21.69 4.97
CA SER A 88 -19.66 22.07 6.09
C SER A 88 -19.08 23.24 6.90
N ARG A 89 -17.76 23.25 7.14
CA ARG A 89 -17.09 24.33 7.86
C ARG A 89 -17.06 25.63 7.07
N VAL A 90 -16.84 25.58 5.75
CA VAL A 90 -16.90 26.76 4.87
C VAL A 90 -18.31 27.37 4.90
N LYS A 91 -19.36 26.55 4.75
CA LYS A 91 -20.75 27.04 4.86
C LYS A 91 -21.04 27.69 6.21
N GLN A 92 -20.45 27.16 7.28
CA GLN A 92 -20.57 27.76 8.60
C GLN A 92 -19.82 29.10 8.68
N ALA A 93 -18.58 29.16 8.21
CA ALA A 93 -17.78 30.38 8.18
C ALA A 93 -18.45 31.49 7.37
N GLN A 94 -19.09 31.15 6.25
CA GLN A 94 -19.91 32.08 5.46
C GLN A 94 -21.08 32.65 6.29
N LYS A 95 -21.76 31.82 7.08
CA LYS A 95 -22.82 32.28 8.00
C LYS A 95 -22.29 33.15 9.13
N GLU A 96 -21.05 32.90 9.55
CA GLU A 96 -20.32 33.69 10.55
C GLU A 96 -19.76 35.01 9.97
N GLY A 97 -19.97 35.28 8.68
CA GLY A 97 -19.59 36.54 8.02
C GLY A 97 -18.19 36.56 7.41
N ALA A 98 -17.51 35.41 7.31
CA ALA A 98 -16.19 35.33 6.69
C ALA A 98 -16.22 35.76 5.21
N SER A 99 -15.23 36.56 4.80
CA SER A 99 -15.11 36.98 3.40
C SER A 99 -14.70 35.81 2.50
N VAL A 100 -14.93 35.95 1.19
CA VAL A 100 -14.45 34.96 0.21
C VAL A 100 -12.91 34.86 0.22
N GLY A 101 -12.21 35.98 0.45
CA GLY A 101 -10.76 36.00 0.59
C GLY A 101 -10.28 35.18 1.79
N ASP A 102 -10.89 35.37 2.95
CA ASP A 102 -10.55 34.64 4.18
C ASP A 102 -10.79 33.12 4.04
N ILE A 103 -11.88 32.74 3.36
CA ILE A 103 -12.19 31.35 3.04
C ILE A 103 -11.15 30.78 2.06
N SER A 104 -10.81 31.52 1.01
CA SER A 104 -9.83 31.10 0.00
C SER A 104 -8.43 30.91 0.60
N ALA A 105 -8.01 31.83 1.48
CA ALA A 105 -6.78 31.70 2.25
C ALA A 105 -6.85 30.48 3.18
N GLY A 106 -7.95 30.30 3.92
CA GLY A 106 -8.19 29.14 4.77
C GLY A 106 -8.06 27.80 4.03
N LEU A 107 -8.64 27.70 2.83
CA LEU A 107 -8.54 26.51 1.98
C LEU A 107 -7.10 26.27 1.51
N SER A 108 -6.36 27.34 1.19
CA SER A 108 -4.94 27.25 0.82
C SER A 108 -4.09 26.70 1.97
N TYR A 109 -4.32 27.18 3.21
CA TYR A 109 -3.72 26.61 4.42
C TYR A 109 -4.08 25.14 4.60
N SER A 110 -5.35 24.76 4.40
CA SER A 110 -5.79 23.36 4.53
C SER A 110 -5.09 22.43 3.54
N VAL A 111 -4.94 22.84 2.27
CA VAL A 111 -4.23 22.06 1.24
C VAL A 111 -2.77 21.82 1.66
N ILE A 112 -2.08 22.86 2.13
CA ILE A 112 -0.68 22.75 2.57
C ILE A 112 -0.54 21.94 3.86
N LYS A 113 -1.38 22.19 4.89
CA LYS A 113 -1.38 21.40 6.13
C LYS A 113 -1.62 19.92 5.84
N ASN A 114 -2.50 19.60 4.90
CA ASN A 114 -2.73 18.23 4.44
C ASN A 114 -1.48 17.64 3.78
N ALA A 115 -0.84 18.36 2.86
CA ALA A 115 0.38 17.93 2.20
C ALA A 115 1.49 17.63 3.22
N LEU A 116 1.81 18.58 4.09
CA LEU A 116 2.93 18.49 5.03
C LEU A 116 2.70 17.43 6.12
N TYR A 117 1.54 17.44 6.79
CA TYR A 117 1.33 16.64 8.00
C TYR A 117 0.63 15.30 7.75
N LYS A 118 -0.14 15.16 6.66
CA LYS A 118 -0.86 13.90 6.38
C LYS A 118 -0.20 13.06 5.30
N VAL A 119 0.36 13.69 4.27
CA VAL A 119 0.98 12.99 3.15
C VAL A 119 2.47 12.81 3.37
N ILE A 120 3.19 13.91 3.62
CA ILE A 120 4.66 13.88 3.80
C ILE A 120 5.01 13.44 5.23
N LYS A 121 4.15 13.74 6.21
CA LYS A 121 4.30 13.42 7.63
C LYS A 121 5.59 14.00 8.23
N ILE A 122 5.94 15.23 7.87
CA ILE A 122 7.12 15.89 8.42
C ILE A 122 6.96 16.09 9.93
N ARG A 123 8.02 15.82 10.71
CA ARG A 123 8.05 16.17 12.13
C ARG A 123 8.69 17.53 12.36
N ASN A 124 9.64 17.88 11.50
CA ASN A 124 10.26 19.19 11.48
C ASN A 124 10.58 19.65 10.04
N PRO A 125 10.74 20.95 9.81
CA PRO A 125 11.13 21.49 8.50
C PRO A 125 12.53 21.05 8.03
N GLU A 126 13.46 20.71 8.94
CA GLU A 126 14.82 20.29 8.56
C GLU A 126 14.82 19.01 7.72
N GLU A 127 13.83 18.12 7.90
CA GLU A 127 13.66 16.88 7.13
C GLU A 127 13.47 17.07 5.62
N LEU A 128 13.14 18.29 5.17
CA LEU A 128 12.97 18.64 3.75
C LEU A 128 14.27 19.14 3.11
N GLY A 129 15.36 19.27 3.88
CA GLY A 129 16.60 19.85 3.38
C GLY A 129 16.51 21.36 3.17
N LYS A 130 17.51 21.91 2.47
CA LYS A 130 17.66 23.36 2.28
C LYS A 130 17.04 23.80 0.96
N ASN A 131 17.26 23.04 -0.10
CA ASN A 131 16.90 23.42 -1.47
C ASN A 131 15.57 22.77 -1.85
N ILE A 132 14.48 23.50 -1.60
CA ILE A 132 13.12 23.01 -1.81
C ILE A 132 12.55 23.60 -3.10
N ILE A 133 12.11 22.74 -4.01
CA ILE A 133 11.32 23.13 -5.19
C ILE A 133 9.85 22.77 -5.01
N VAL A 134 8.98 23.70 -5.37
CA VAL A 134 7.55 23.45 -5.53
C VAL A 134 7.13 23.58 -6.99
N GLN A 135 6.26 22.69 -7.45
CA GLN A 135 5.82 22.59 -8.85
C GLN A 135 4.41 22.01 -8.96
N GLY A 136 3.85 21.96 -10.17
CA GLY A 136 2.48 21.53 -10.43
C GLY A 136 1.53 22.70 -10.54
N GLY A 137 0.40 22.50 -11.23
CA GLY A 137 -0.53 23.58 -11.57
C GLY A 137 -1.09 24.32 -10.36
N THR A 138 -1.18 23.65 -9.20
CA THR A 138 -1.68 24.28 -7.97
C THR A 138 -0.75 25.38 -7.46
N PHE A 139 0.56 25.29 -7.73
CA PHE A 139 1.52 26.31 -7.31
C PHE A 139 1.52 27.56 -8.21
N TYR A 140 0.71 27.61 -9.27
CA TYR A 140 0.37 28.90 -9.90
C TYR A 140 -0.45 29.80 -8.98
N ASN A 141 -1.11 29.23 -7.96
CA ASN A 141 -1.77 30.01 -6.92
C ASN A 141 -0.72 30.54 -5.92
N ASP A 142 -0.50 31.85 -5.94
CA ASP A 142 0.45 32.52 -5.04
C ASP A 142 0.08 32.37 -3.55
N ALA A 143 -1.22 32.24 -3.21
CA ALA A 143 -1.64 32.05 -1.83
C ALA A 143 -1.24 30.66 -1.32
N VAL A 144 -1.30 29.63 -2.17
CA VAL A 144 -0.82 28.28 -1.83
C VAL A 144 0.69 28.28 -1.61
N LEU A 145 1.45 28.93 -2.50
CA LEU A 145 2.89 29.10 -2.33
C LEU A 145 3.20 29.80 -1.01
N ARG A 146 2.52 30.92 -0.74
CA ARG A 146 2.75 31.71 0.48
C ARG A 146 2.40 30.93 1.75
N CYS A 147 1.30 30.18 1.74
CA CYS A 147 0.93 29.30 2.85
C CYS A 147 2.01 28.23 3.10
N PHE A 148 2.61 27.69 2.03
CA PHE A 148 3.71 26.72 2.14
C PHE A 148 4.91 27.31 2.86
N GLU A 149 5.37 28.49 2.44
CA GLU A 149 6.48 29.19 3.07
C GLU A 149 6.21 29.54 4.53
N LEU A 150 5.01 30.04 4.84
CA LEU A 150 4.62 30.45 6.19
C LEU A 150 4.53 29.27 7.14
N ILE A 151 3.96 28.14 6.71
CA ILE A 151 3.86 26.94 7.56
C ILE A 151 5.25 26.31 7.77
N LEU A 152 6.08 26.30 6.73
CA LEU A 152 7.41 25.69 6.80
C LEU A 152 8.43 26.58 7.50
N GLY A 153 8.20 27.90 7.54
CA GLY A 153 9.16 28.89 8.03
C GLY A 153 10.40 28.98 7.14
N ARG A 154 10.27 28.69 5.83
CA ARG A 154 11.38 28.65 4.87
C ARG A 154 10.97 29.21 3.53
N GLU A 155 11.91 29.85 2.84
CA GLU A 155 11.76 30.21 1.43
C GLU A 155 11.90 28.98 0.55
N VAL A 156 11.18 28.97 -0.58
CA VAL A 156 11.18 27.86 -1.53
C VAL A 156 11.29 28.36 -2.96
N VAL A 157 11.77 27.50 -3.85
CA VAL A 157 11.91 27.84 -5.27
C VAL A 157 10.67 27.34 -6.01
N ARG A 158 9.92 28.27 -6.62
CA ARG A 158 8.88 27.96 -7.59
C ARG A 158 9.33 28.44 -8.99
N PRO A 159 9.61 27.54 -9.94
CA PRO A 159 9.81 27.93 -11.34
C PRO A 159 8.58 28.65 -11.91
N ASP A 160 8.80 29.64 -12.76
CA ASP A 160 7.74 30.34 -13.52
C ASP A 160 6.87 29.39 -14.35
N ILE A 161 7.45 28.27 -14.78
CA ILE A 161 6.78 27.18 -15.50
C ILE A 161 6.33 26.03 -14.59
N ALA A 162 6.00 26.28 -13.32
CA ALA A 162 5.65 25.26 -12.31
C ALA A 162 4.69 24.17 -12.82
N GLY A 163 3.63 24.53 -13.56
CA GLY A 163 2.68 23.57 -14.12
C GLY A 163 3.16 22.77 -15.33
N LEU A 164 4.26 23.18 -15.98
CA LEU A 164 4.83 22.54 -17.18
C LEU A 164 6.09 21.70 -16.88
N MET A 165 6.51 21.61 -15.63
CA MET A 165 7.74 20.92 -15.22
C MET A 165 7.81 19.45 -15.67
N GLY A 166 6.67 18.75 -15.72
CA GLY A 166 6.59 17.40 -16.27
C GLY A 166 6.93 17.35 -17.75
N ALA A 167 6.38 18.26 -18.56
CA ALA A 167 6.64 18.36 -19.99
C ALA A 167 8.08 18.79 -20.27
N TYR A 168 8.57 19.80 -19.54
CA TYR A 168 9.95 20.27 -19.65
C TYR A 168 10.96 19.15 -19.34
N GLY A 169 10.74 18.42 -18.25
CA GLY A 169 11.60 17.30 -17.89
C GLY A 169 11.52 16.13 -18.87
N ALA A 170 10.39 15.93 -19.56
CA ALA A 170 10.29 14.96 -20.64
C ALA A 170 11.08 15.39 -21.88
N ALA A 171 11.05 16.68 -22.23
CA ALA A 171 11.86 17.23 -23.32
C ALA A 171 13.36 17.08 -23.04
N LEU A 172 13.81 17.34 -21.80
CA LEU A 172 15.19 17.09 -21.38
C LEU A 172 15.60 15.62 -21.56
N ILE A 173 14.76 14.68 -21.12
CA ILE A 173 15.02 13.25 -21.27
C ILE A 173 15.06 12.84 -22.75
N ALA A 174 14.17 13.40 -23.57
CA ALA A 174 14.16 13.14 -25.01
C ALA A 174 15.44 13.64 -25.69
N MET A 175 15.90 14.83 -25.32
CA MET A 175 17.16 15.41 -25.80
C MET A 175 18.37 14.56 -25.39
N GLU A 176 18.41 14.05 -24.16
CA GLU A 176 19.45 13.15 -23.68
C GLU A 176 19.46 11.83 -24.48
N LYS A 177 18.31 11.19 -24.63
CA LYS A 177 18.20 9.96 -25.43
C LYS A 177 18.61 10.14 -26.88
N TYR A 178 18.29 11.29 -27.47
CA TYR A 178 18.72 11.63 -28.82
C TYR A 178 20.25 11.74 -28.90
N ARG A 179 20.88 12.41 -27.93
CA ARG A 179 22.35 12.49 -27.83
C ARG A 179 22.99 11.11 -27.64
N ASP A 180 22.47 10.30 -26.72
CA ASP A 180 22.94 8.92 -26.49
C ASP A 180 22.87 8.08 -27.78
N ALA A 181 21.78 8.19 -28.53
CA ALA A 181 21.60 7.49 -29.80
C ALA A 181 22.59 7.96 -30.88
N LEU A 182 22.88 9.27 -30.95
CA LEU A 182 23.89 9.81 -31.85
C LEU A 182 25.30 9.29 -31.49
N GLU A 183 25.65 9.24 -30.21
CA GLU A 183 26.94 8.72 -29.75
C GLU A 183 27.10 7.21 -30.06
N GLN A 184 26.05 6.42 -29.84
CA GLN A 184 26.05 5.00 -30.19
C GLN A 184 26.22 4.77 -31.70
N ASN A 185 25.55 5.57 -32.54
CA ASN A 185 25.73 5.51 -33.99
C ASN A 185 27.16 5.89 -34.41
N LYS A 186 27.79 6.88 -33.76
CA LYS A 186 29.20 7.23 -34.02
C LYS A 186 30.16 6.08 -33.66
N ILE A 187 29.93 5.38 -32.55
CA ILE A 187 30.75 4.23 -32.13
C ILE A 187 30.57 3.05 -33.10
N PHE A 188 29.35 2.79 -33.57
CA PHE A 188 29.07 1.71 -34.51
C PHE A 188 29.78 1.92 -35.87
N VAL A 189 29.76 3.16 -36.38
CA VAL A 189 30.42 3.53 -37.63
C VAL A 189 31.96 3.46 -37.49
N ASN A 190 32.52 3.92 -36.37
CA ASN A 190 33.97 3.83 -36.13
C ASN A 190 34.49 2.39 -35.96
N ASN A 191 33.66 1.47 -35.45
CA ASN A 191 34.01 0.05 -35.36
C ASN A 191 33.90 -0.67 -36.72
N GLN A 192 33.04 -0.20 -37.63
CA GLN A 192 32.98 -0.71 -39.02
C GLN A 192 34.18 -0.24 -39.85
N THR A 193 34.56 1.04 -39.76
CA THR A 193 35.77 1.55 -40.47
C THR A 193 37.08 0.95 -39.95
N SER A 194 37.10 0.43 -38.72
CA SER A 194 38.25 -0.29 -38.17
C SER A 194 38.31 -1.76 -38.62
N ALA A 195 37.18 -2.38 -38.97
CA ALA A 195 37.11 -3.75 -39.49
C ALA A 195 37.38 -3.83 -41.01
N ASP A 196 37.03 -2.78 -41.77
CA ASP A 196 37.24 -2.74 -43.23
C ASP A 196 38.68 -2.39 -43.64
N ASN A 197 39.54 -1.98 -42.71
CA ASN A 197 40.96 -1.69 -42.97
C ASN A 197 41.87 -2.94 -43.06
N GLN A 198 41.31 -4.16 -43.14
CA GLN A 198 42.07 -5.39 -43.42
C GLN A 198 41.82 -6.01 -44.80
N THR A 199 41.01 -5.39 -45.66
CA THR A 199 40.86 -5.85 -47.06
C THR A 199 40.74 -4.68 -48.01
N SER A 200 41.87 -4.06 -48.33
CA SER A 200 42.00 -3.22 -49.52
C SER A 200 42.21 -4.12 -50.75
N ASN A 201 41.24 -4.17 -51.65
CA ASN A 201 41.50 -3.86 -53.06
C ASN A 201 40.21 -3.59 -53.83
N ASP A 202 40.11 -2.33 -54.24
CA ASP A 202 39.65 -1.87 -55.53
C ASP A 202 38.17 -1.46 -55.72
N LYS A 203 38.06 -0.33 -56.42
CA LYS A 203 36.89 0.37 -56.97
C LYS A 203 36.08 1.29 -56.06
N GLY A 204 36.18 2.57 -56.41
CA GLY A 204 35.60 3.71 -55.74
C GLY A 204 34.10 3.62 -55.55
N ILE A 205 33.71 3.85 -54.30
CA ILE A 205 32.38 4.34 -53.93
C ILE A 205 32.65 5.65 -53.20
N SER A 206 32.14 6.74 -53.76
CA SER A 206 32.10 8.04 -53.11
C SER A 206 31.42 7.88 -51.75
N THR A 207 32.19 8.00 -50.68
CA THR A 207 31.66 8.05 -49.32
C THR A 207 30.93 9.38 -49.16
N ASN A 208 29.62 9.38 -49.42
CA ASN A 208 28.73 10.43 -48.96
C ASN A 208 28.80 10.44 -47.42
N ASN A 209 29.56 11.39 -46.87
CA ASN A 209 29.68 11.66 -45.44
C ASN A 209 28.38 12.20 -44.81
N ASP A 210 27.27 12.29 -45.57
CA ASP A 210 26.00 12.86 -45.12
C ASP A 210 25.12 11.89 -44.30
N ASN A 211 25.47 10.60 -44.22
CA ASN A 211 24.67 9.62 -43.48
C ASN A 211 24.88 9.61 -41.95
N LEU A 212 25.69 10.52 -41.40
CA LEU A 212 25.99 10.60 -39.97
C LEU A 212 24.91 11.32 -39.11
N SER A 213 23.79 11.75 -39.68
CA SER A 213 22.94 12.78 -39.05
C SER A 213 21.52 12.39 -38.62
N ASN A 214 20.92 11.31 -39.13
CA ASN A 214 19.46 11.16 -39.00
C ASN A 214 19.02 10.06 -38.02
N VAL A 215 19.05 10.37 -36.71
CA VAL A 215 18.17 9.67 -35.76
C VAL A 215 16.74 10.15 -36.01
N ILE A 216 15.99 9.41 -36.81
CA ILE A 216 14.62 9.77 -37.20
C ILE A 216 13.67 9.48 -36.04
N SER A 217 12.94 10.50 -35.60
CA SER A 217 11.91 10.37 -34.58
C SER A 217 10.78 9.46 -35.07
N THR A 218 10.24 8.62 -34.18
CA THR A 218 9.04 7.81 -34.42
C THR A 218 7.74 8.53 -34.06
N LEU A 219 7.83 9.79 -33.62
CA LEU A 219 6.66 10.64 -33.40
C LEU A 219 6.02 11.03 -34.74
N ILE A 220 4.70 11.09 -34.74
CA ILE A 220 3.89 11.54 -35.89
C ILE A 220 4.29 12.96 -36.31
N LYS A 221 4.33 13.22 -37.62
CA LYS A 221 4.66 14.56 -38.14
C LYS A 221 3.51 15.54 -37.94
N ALA A 222 3.79 16.84 -37.92
CA ALA A 222 2.77 17.88 -37.73
C ALA A 222 1.65 17.82 -38.78
N GLU A 223 1.98 17.48 -40.03
CA GLU A 223 1.00 17.32 -41.12
C GLU A 223 0.09 16.10 -40.90
N GLU A 224 0.67 14.98 -40.48
CA GLU A 224 -0.08 13.75 -40.15
C GLU A 224 -0.95 13.93 -38.90
N LEU A 225 -0.52 14.78 -37.95
CA LEU A 225 -1.29 15.12 -36.75
C LEU A 225 -2.56 15.92 -37.09
N ARG A 226 -2.53 16.77 -38.13
CA ARG A 226 -3.72 17.53 -38.59
C ARG A 226 -4.82 16.63 -39.15
N ASN A 227 -4.44 15.47 -39.71
CA ASN A 227 -5.35 14.47 -40.25
C ASN A 227 -5.57 13.30 -39.28
N PHE A 228 -5.30 13.50 -38.00
CA PHE A 228 -5.45 12.47 -36.98
C PHE A 228 -6.92 12.23 -36.65
N GLU A 229 -7.45 11.08 -37.04
CA GLU A 229 -8.80 10.63 -36.73
C GLU A 229 -8.78 9.32 -35.94
N PHE A 230 -9.74 9.15 -35.03
CA PHE A 230 -9.93 7.90 -34.30
C PHE A 230 -11.41 7.58 -34.13
N ASN A 231 -11.73 6.28 -34.11
CA ASN A 231 -13.05 5.77 -33.80
C ASN A 231 -13.01 5.03 -32.45
N SER A 232 -13.94 5.36 -31.55
CA SER A 232 -14.04 4.79 -30.22
C SER A 232 -15.24 3.85 -30.11
N THR A 233 -14.99 2.60 -29.71
CA THR A 233 -16.04 1.58 -29.50
C THR A 233 -15.90 0.96 -28.12
N THR A 234 -16.99 0.50 -27.53
CA THR A 234 -16.97 -0.19 -26.24
C THR A 234 -17.27 -1.68 -26.41
N ARG A 235 -16.57 -2.54 -25.65
CA ARG A 235 -16.84 -3.98 -25.62
C ARG A 235 -16.53 -4.60 -24.26
N ARG A 236 -17.11 -5.76 -23.98
CA ARG A 236 -16.78 -6.55 -22.79
C ARG A 236 -15.63 -7.53 -23.07
N CYS A 237 -14.68 -7.66 -22.15
CA CYS A 237 -13.45 -8.42 -22.33
C CYS A 237 -13.67 -9.95 -22.47
N GLY A 238 -14.52 -10.55 -21.65
CA GLY A 238 -14.84 -12.00 -21.68
C GLY A 238 -13.73 -12.96 -21.22
N LEU A 239 -12.49 -12.50 -20.99
CA LEU A 239 -11.34 -13.39 -20.74
C LEU A 239 -11.22 -13.96 -19.31
N CYS A 240 -11.95 -13.40 -18.35
CA CYS A 240 -12.05 -13.87 -16.97
C CYS A 240 -13.33 -13.33 -16.32
N SER A 241 -13.60 -13.77 -15.08
CA SER A 241 -14.76 -13.36 -14.29
C SER A 241 -14.92 -11.84 -14.13
N ASN A 242 -13.84 -11.05 -14.23
CA ASN A 242 -13.92 -9.59 -14.13
C ASN A 242 -14.66 -8.92 -15.30
N ASN A 243 -14.71 -9.59 -16.47
CA ASN A 243 -15.40 -9.13 -17.68
C ASN A 243 -15.34 -7.60 -17.92
N CYS A 244 -14.12 -7.05 -17.92
CA CYS A 244 -13.86 -5.61 -17.94
C CYS A 244 -14.61 -4.93 -19.10
N MET A 245 -15.19 -3.75 -18.86
CA MET A 245 -15.67 -2.88 -19.93
C MET A 245 -14.45 -2.20 -20.56
N LEU A 246 -14.21 -2.48 -21.83
CA LEU A 246 -13.08 -1.99 -22.59
C LEU A 246 -13.53 -0.88 -23.52
N THR A 247 -12.78 0.22 -23.55
CA THR A 247 -12.88 1.24 -24.58
C THR A 247 -11.77 1.00 -25.59
N VAL A 248 -12.15 0.84 -26.85
CA VAL A 248 -11.26 0.51 -27.96
C VAL A 248 -11.22 1.69 -28.90
N ASN A 249 -10.10 2.42 -28.89
CA ASN A 249 -9.83 3.49 -29.83
C ASN A 249 -9.03 2.92 -31.01
N LYS A 250 -9.59 2.95 -32.21
CA LYS A 250 -8.92 2.58 -33.46
C LYS A 250 -8.49 3.85 -34.19
N PHE A 251 -7.20 3.96 -34.50
CA PHE A 251 -6.63 5.08 -35.23
C PHE A 251 -6.59 4.76 -36.73
N SER A 252 -6.63 5.80 -37.57
CA SER A 252 -6.59 5.69 -39.04
C SER A 252 -5.40 4.88 -39.59
N GLY A 253 -4.28 4.82 -38.87
CA GLY A 253 -3.13 3.96 -39.19
C GLY A 253 -3.24 2.49 -38.76
N GLY A 254 -4.44 2.00 -38.45
CA GLY A 254 -4.70 0.59 -38.04
C GLY A 254 -4.26 0.23 -36.61
N LYS A 255 -3.54 1.12 -35.92
CA LYS A 255 -3.19 0.95 -34.50
C LYS A 255 -4.45 1.01 -33.64
N GLN A 256 -4.50 0.18 -32.60
CA GLN A 256 -5.60 0.11 -31.66
C GLN A 256 -5.07 0.35 -30.24
N PHE A 257 -5.71 1.25 -29.50
CA PHE A 257 -5.43 1.45 -28.08
C PHE A 257 -6.66 1.06 -27.27
N ILE A 258 -6.45 0.16 -26.31
CA ILE A 258 -7.52 -0.37 -25.47
C ILE A 258 -7.31 0.13 -24.04
N SER A 259 -8.35 0.74 -23.47
CA SER A 259 -8.42 1.18 -22.07
C SER A 259 -9.60 0.53 -21.36
N GLY A 260 -9.69 0.68 -20.03
CA GLY A 260 -10.71 0.01 -19.20
C GLY A 260 -10.35 -1.44 -18.82
N ASN A 261 -9.21 -1.95 -19.27
CA ASN A 261 -8.70 -3.26 -18.91
C ASN A 261 -7.99 -3.26 -17.53
N ARG A 262 -8.31 -4.25 -16.69
CA ARG A 262 -7.58 -4.50 -15.42
C ARG A 262 -6.28 -5.28 -15.58
N CYS A 263 -6.07 -5.91 -16.74
CA CYS A 263 -4.88 -6.71 -17.03
C CYS A 263 -4.43 -6.54 -18.48
N GLU A 264 -3.19 -6.92 -18.78
CA GLU A 264 -2.58 -6.81 -20.12
C GLU A 264 -3.34 -7.63 -21.17
N ARG A 265 -3.88 -8.80 -20.78
CA ARG A 265 -4.73 -9.61 -21.65
C ARG A 265 -5.95 -8.84 -22.16
N GLY A 266 -6.55 -8.00 -21.31
CA GLY A 266 -7.67 -7.15 -21.71
C GLY A 266 -7.26 -6.02 -22.67
N ALA A 267 -5.99 -5.63 -22.70
CA ALA A 267 -5.45 -4.71 -23.70
C ALA A 267 -5.03 -5.39 -25.01
N GLY A 268 -5.22 -6.72 -25.13
CA GLY A 268 -4.74 -7.47 -26.30
C GLY A 268 -3.23 -7.66 -26.35
N ILE A 269 -2.53 -7.40 -25.24
CA ILE A 269 -1.09 -7.64 -25.10
C ILE A 269 -0.94 -9.10 -24.65
N GLU A 270 -0.29 -9.92 -25.48
CA GLU A 270 0.13 -11.26 -25.08
C GLU A 270 1.12 -11.17 -23.91
N LYS A 271 1.07 -12.12 -22.96
CA LYS A 271 1.95 -12.13 -21.78
C LYS A 271 3.43 -12.08 -22.19
N SER A 272 4.04 -10.90 -22.14
CA SER A 272 5.49 -10.74 -22.08
C SER A 272 5.94 -11.04 -20.64
N GLY A 273 5.96 -12.32 -20.25
CA GLY A 273 6.32 -12.69 -18.88
C GLY A 273 5.91 -14.09 -18.40
N LYS A 274 5.63 -15.05 -19.28
CA LYS A 274 5.36 -16.45 -18.86
C LYS A 274 6.50 -17.04 -17.99
N ASP A 275 7.71 -16.52 -18.13
CA ASP A 275 8.92 -17.03 -17.45
C ASP A 275 9.32 -16.23 -16.20
N VAL A 276 8.55 -15.21 -15.79
CA VAL A 276 8.84 -14.42 -14.59
C VAL A 276 8.10 -15.03 -13.39
N PRO A 277 8.80 -15.45 -12.32
CA PRO A 277 8.15 -16.07 -11.16
C PRO A 277 7.14 -15.15 -10.46
N ASN A 278 6.00 -15.71 -10.08
CA ASN A 278 4.95 -15.05 -9.30
C ASN A 278 4.54 -15.93 -8.11
N LEU A 279 5.05 -15.63 -6.92
CA LEU A 279 4.77 -16.42 -5.72
C LEU A 279 3.36 -16.17 -5.16
N TYR A 280 2.68 -15.08 -5.51
CA TYR A 280 1.27 -14.90 -5.15
C TYR A 280 0.39 -15.96 -5.83
N ASP A 281 0.63 -16.23 -7.12
CA ASP A 281 -0.11 -17.29 -7.83
C ASP A 281 0.27 -18.69 -7.31
N TYR A 282 1.57 -18.91 -7.02
CA TYR A 282 2.04 -20.18 -6.44
C TYR A 282 1.44 -20.44 -5.06
N LYS A 283 1.55 -19.49 -4.11
CA LYS A 283 1.03 -19.64 -2.76
C LYS A 283 -0.49 -19.76 -2.76
N TYR A 284 -1.23 -19.02 -3.60
CA TYR A 284 -2.69 -19.15 -3.69
C TYR A 284 -3.10 -20.56 -4.07
N LYS A 285 -2.43 -21.16 -5.07
CA LYS A 285 -2.67 -22.55 -5.46
C LYS A 285 -2.25 -23.51 -4.35
N ARG A 286 -1.07 -23.33 -3.76
CA ARG A 286 -0.56 -24.21 -2.71
C ARG A 286 -1.47 -24.23 -1.48
N VAL A 287 -2.05 -23.09 -1.12
CA VAL A 287 -2.96 -22.95 0.02
C VAL A 287 -4.32 -23.59 -0.25
N PHE A 288 -4.90 -23.51 -1.46
CA PHE A 288 -6.28 -23.97 -1.70
C PHE A 288 -6.44 -25.19 -2.60
N ASN A 289 -5.36 -25.75 -3.17
CA ASN A 289 -5.42 -26.90 -4.07
C ASN A 289 -5.53 -28.24 -3.31
N TYR A 290 -6.62 -28.40 -2.58
CA TYR A 290 -6.96 -29.61 -1.86
C TYR A 290 -8.23 -30.22 -2.44
N THR A 291 -8.29 -31.55 -2.51
CA THR A 291 -9.44 -32.28 -3.08
C THR A 291 -10.30 -32.81 -1.93
N PRO A 292 -11.56 -32.34 -1.77
CA PRO A 292 -12.45 -32.83 -0.72
C PRO A 292 -12.76 -34.32 -0.88
N LEU A 293 -12.95 -35.01 0.25
CA LEU A 293 -13.38 -36.42 0.26
C LEU A 293 -14.65 -36.63 -0.55
N ASP A 294 -14.74 -37.78 -1.22
CA ASP A 294 -15.98 -38.19 -1.87
C ASP A 294 -17.11 -38.32 -0.84
N ARG A 295 -18.36 -38.08 -1.28
CA ARG A 295 -19.52 -38.12 -0.38
C ARG A 295 -19.69 -39.47 0.33
N LYS A 296 -19.16 -40.56 -0.25
CA LYS A 296 -19.18 -41.91 0.34
C LYS A 296 -18.18 -42.08 1.49
N GLU A 297 -17.06 -41.36 1.44
CA GLU A 297 -15.99 -41.42 2.45
C GLU A 297 -16.22 -40.41 3.58
N ALA A 298 -16.99 -39.36 3.29
CA ALA A 298 -17.37 -38.31 4.22
C ALA A 298 -18.49 -38.75 5.18
N VAL A 299 -18.22 -39.76 6.00
CA VAL A 299 -19.21 -40.35 6.93
C VAL A 299 -19.76 -39.37 7.96
N ARG A 300 -19.08 -38.24 8.19
CA ARG A 300 -19.54 -37.17 9.10
C ARG A 300 -20.20 -35.99 8.39
N GLY A 301 -20.46 -36.12 7.09
CA GLY A 301 -21.17 -35.12 6.30
C GLY A 301 -20.26 -34.02 5.75
N VAL A 302 -20.88 -32.88 5.41
CA VAL A 302 -20.23 -31.75 4.74
C VAL A 302 -20.02 -30.62 5.74
N ILE A 303 -18.84 -30.01 5.72
CA ILE A 303 -18.52 -28.83 6.53
C ILE A 303 -17.96 -27.72 5.64
N GLY A 304 -18.55 -26.53 5.76
CA GLY A 304 -18.17 -25.34 5.02
C GLY A 304 -17.03 -24.59 5.70
N ILE A 305 -16.04 -24.15 4.92
CA ILE A 305 -15.05 -23.15 5.37
C ILE A 305 -15.16 -21.91 4.48
N PRO A 306 -15.34 -20.71 5.04
CA PRO A 306 -15.31 -19.48 4.25
C PRO A 306 -13.86 -19.11 3.88
N ARG A 307 -13.63 -18.68 2.63
CA ARG A 307 -12.31 -18.27 2.10
C ARG A 307 -11.97 -16.84 2.52
N VAL A 308 -11.63 -16.66 3.78
CA VAL A 308 -11.56 -15.33 4.43
C VAL A 308 -10.30 -15.17 5.27
N LEU A 309 -9.82 -13.93 5.41
CA LEU A 309 -8.82 -13.52 6.40
C LEU A 309 -7.62 -14.51 6.57
N ASN A 310 -7.50 -15.14 7.74
CA ASN A 310 -6.42 -16.07 8.07
C ASN A 310 -6.54 -17.45 7.40
N MET A 311 -7.67 -17.78 6.75
CA MET A 311 -7.76 -19.00 5.94
C MET A 311 -6.81 -18.97 4.75
N TYR A 312 -6.33 -17.79 4.36
CA TYR A 312 -5.23 -17.66 3.40
C TYR A 312 -3.86 -18.12 3.94
N GLU A 313 -3.79 -18.48 5.22
CA GLU A 313 -2.63 -19.06 5.88
C GLU A 313 -2.96 -20.45 6.46
N ASN A 314 -4.01 -20.56 7.26
CA ASN A 314 -4.30 -21.76 8.06
C ASN A 314 -5.20 -22.78 7.35
N TYR A 315 -5.72 -22.52 6.14
CA TYR A 315 -6.62 -23.48 5.47
C TYR A 315 -6.03 -24.89 5.29
N PRO A 316 -4.75 -25.08 4.91
CA PRO A 316 -4.09 -26.39 4.92
C PRO A 316 -4.29 -27.19 6.22
N PHE A 317 -4.18 -26.51 7.36
CA PHE A 317 -4.43 -27.12 8.67
C PHE A 317 -5.88 -27.55 8.80
N TRP A 318 -6.83 -26.63 8.59
CA TRP A 318 -8.25 -26.90 8.80
C TRP A 318 -8.82 -27.94 7.82
N PHE A 319 -8.40 -27.88 6.55
CA PHE A 319 -8.77 -28.87 5.56
C PHE A 319 -8.31 -30.27 5.98
N THR A 320 -7.03 -30.41 6.36
CA THR A 320 -6.46 -31.69 6.77
C THR A 320 -7.13 -32.20 8.05
N PHE A 321 -7.28 -31.35 9.06
CA PHE A 321 -7.93 -31.71 10.32
C PHE A 321 -9.33 -32.27 10.11
N LEU A 322 -10.18 -31.57 9.37
CA LEU A 322 -11.56 -31.98 9.13
C LEU A 322 -11.67 -33.20 8.21
N THR A 323 -10.76 -33.31 7.23
CA THR A 323 -10.67 -34.47 6.33
C THR A 323 -10.28 -35.73 7.09
N GLU A 324 -9.31 -35.66 8.01
CA GLU A 324 -8.92 -36.79 8.87
C GLU A 324 -10.06 -37.21 9.80
N LEU A 325 -10.89 -36.26 10.22
CA LEU A 325 -12.15 -36.51 10.93
C LEU A 325 -13.29 -37.01 10.02
N LYS A 326 -13.03 -37.28 8.73
CA LYS A 326 -13.99 -37.80 7.76
C LYS A 326 -15.16 -36.86 7.45
N PHE A 327 -14.92 -35.55 7.48
CA PHE A 327 -15.80 -34.57 6.86
C PHE A 327 -15.40 -34.32 5.41
N ARG A 328 -16.38 -34.04 4.55
CA ARG A 328 -16.14 -33.40 3.26
C ARG A 328 -16.03 -31.90 3.47
N VAL A 329 -14.83 -31.35 3.28
CA VAL A 329 -14.57 -29.92 3.45
C VAL A 329 -14.93 -29.16 2.17
N GLU A 330 -15.93 -28.29 2.24
CA GLU A 330 -16.36 -27.45 1.13
C GLU A 330 -15.93 -26.00 1.37
N LEU A 331 -15.07 -25.47 0.50
CA LEU A 331 -14.61 -24.09 0.57
C LEU A 331 -15.61 -23.18 -0.17
N SER A 332 -15.84 -21.98 0.34
CA SER A 332 -16.60 -20.95 -0.41
C SER A 332 -15.92 -20.65 -1.75
N ARG A 333 -16.71 -20.12 -2.69
CA ARG A 333 -16.21 -19.77 -4.03
C ARG A 333 -15.06 -18.75 -3.96
N ARG A 334 -14.36 -18.56 -5.08
CA ARG A 334 -13.33 -17.52 -5.18
C ARG A 334 -13.98 -16.16 -4.96
N SER A 335 -13.29 -15.28 -4.24
CA SER A 335 -13.70 -13.90 -4.06
C SER A 335 -13.92 -13.23 -5.40
N SER A 336 -14.95 -12.39 -5.44
CA SER A 336 -15.31 -11.55 -6.57
C SER A 336 -16.22 -10.45 -6.06
N LYS A 337 -16.40 -9.39 -6.86
CA LYS A 337 -17.41 -8.37 -6.58
C LYS A 337 -18.80 -8.97 -6.30
N LYS A 338 -19.19 -10.02 -7.01
CA LYS A 338 -20.47 -10.72 -6.76
C LYS A 338 -20.52 -11.35 -5.37
N ILE A 339 -19.43 -11.97 -4.91
CA ILE A 339 -19.37 -12.51 -3.55
C ILE A 339 -19.47 -11.39 -2.52
N TYR A 340 -18.74 -10.29 -2.71
CA TYR A 340 -18.84 -9.11 -1.85
C TYR A 340 -20.29 -8.59 -1.74
N GLU A 341 -20.98 -8.43 -2.87
CA GLU A 341 -22.36 -7.94 -2.94
C GLU A 341 -23.37 -8.86 -2.21
N LEU A 342 -23.10 -10.17 -2.07
CA LEU A 342 -23.99 -11.09 -1.35
C LEU A 342 -24.09 -10.80 0.16
N GLY A 343 -23.06 -10.19 0.75
CA GLY A 343 -22.96 -10.03 2.22
C GLY A 343 -23.14 -8.61 2.72
N ILE A 344 -23.29 -7.63 1.81
CA ILE A 344 -23.17 -6.20 2.12
C ILE A 344 -24.18 -5.74 3.18
N GLU A 345 -25.41 -6.25 3.14
CA GLU A 345 -26.51 -5.86 4.04
C GLU A 345 -26.28 -6.32 5.49
N THR A 346 -25.38 -7.27 5.72
CA THR A 346 -25.12 -7.84 7.05
C THR A 346 -23.90 -7.21 7.74
N MET A 347 -23.26 -6.21 7.12
CA MET A 347 -22.05 -5.59 7.65
C MET A 347 -22.40 -4.51 8.69
N PRO A 348 -21.85 -4.59 9.91
CA PRO A 348 -22.16 -3.60 10.96
C PRO A 348 -21.42 -2.28 10.78
N SER A 349 -20.36 -2.24 9.97
CA SER A 349 -19.55 -1.05 9.78
C SER A 349 -18.88 -1.02 8.41
N GLU A 350 -19.02 0.11 7.72
CA GLU A 350 -18.32 0.39 6.46
C GLU A 350 -16.83 0.68 6.64
N SER A 351 -16.37 0.98 7.86
CA SER A 351 -14.98 1.34 8.13
C SER A 351 -14.06 0.12 8.33
N VAL A 352 -14.61 -1.10 8.35
CA VAL A 352 -13.81 -2.32 8.45
C VAL A 352 -13.06 -2.60 7.16
N CYS A 353 -11.91 -3.27 7.23
CA CYS A 353 -11.13 -3.57 6.04
C CYS A 353 -11.88 -4.48 5.05
N TYR A 354 -11.65 -4.27 3.75
CA TYR A 354 -12.29 -5.01 2.66
C TYR A 354 -12.24 -6.55 2.81
N PRO A 355 -11.12 -7.16 3.26
CA PRO A 355 -11.07 -8.61 3.50
C PRO A 355 -12.07 -9.11 4.56
N ALA A 356 -12.39 -8.29 5.55
CA ALA A 356 -13.40 -8.60 6.57
C ALA A 356 -14.81 -8.46 5.99
N LYS A 357 -15.05 -7.39 5.21
CA LYS A 357 -16.31 -7.21 4.47
C LYS A 357 -16.65 -8.43 3.59
N LEU A 358 -15.65 -8.95 2.87
CA LEU A 358 -15.79 -10.16 2.05
C LEU A 358 -16.23 -11.40 2.85
N ALA A 359 -15.98 -11.46 4.17
CA ALA A 359 -16.34 -12.62 4.96
C ALA A 359 -17.86 -12.85 5.04
N HIS A 360 -18.64 -11.78 5.08
CA HIS A 360 -20.09 -11.85 5.01
C HIS A 360 -20.56 -12.51 3.70
N GLY A 361 -19.98 -12.08 2.58
CA GLY A 361 -20.27 -12.63 1.26
C GLY A 361 -19.90 -14.10 1.11
N HIS A 362 -18.75 -14.50 1.66
CA HIS A 362 -18.29 -15.90 1.63
C HIS A 362 -19.15 -16.83 2.48
N VAL A 363 -19.63 -16.38 3.63
CA VAL A 363 -20.56 -17.15 4.46
C VAL A 363 -21.91 -17.27 3.76
N MET A 364 -22.40 -16.17 3.16
CA MET A 364 -23.64 -16.20 2.38
C MET A 364 -23.55 -17.14 1.16
N ASP A 365 -22.40 -17.22 0.48
CA ASP A 365 -22.18 -18.17 -0.62
C ASP A 365 -22.29 -19.63 -0.16
N LEU A 366 -21.75 -19.97 1.02
CA LEU A 366 -21.88 -21.31 1.60
C LEU A 366 -23.35 -21.63 1.93
N VAL A 367 -24.04 -20.70 2.59
CA VAL A 367 -25.45 -20.83 2.94
C VAL A 367 -26.33 -20.98 1.69
N ASN A 368 -26.11 -20.19 0.65
CA ASN A 368 -26.85 -20.26 -0.61
C ASN A 368 -26.58 -21.56 -1.39
N ARG A 369 -25.47 -22.25 -1.11
CA ARG A 369 -25.16 -23.57 -1.64
C ARG A 369 -25.74 -24.73 -0.82
N GLY A 370 -26.50 -24.44 0.25
CA GLY A 370 -27.09 -25.46 1.12
C GLY A 370 -26.06 -26.17 2.00
N ILE A 371 -25.07 -25.44 2.51
CA ILE A 371 -24.10 -25.97 3.47
C ILE A 371 -24.58 -25.63 4.88
N ASP A 372 -24.98 -26.66 5.63
CA ASP A 372 -25.69 -26.50 6.91
C ASP A 372 -24.76 -26.45 8.14
N VAL A 373 -23.49 -26.83 7.98
CA VAL A 373 -22.46 -26.73 9.03
C VAL A 373 -21.32 -25.88 8.49
N ILE A 374 -21.01 -24.76 9.15
CA ILE A 374 -19.94 -23.85 8.75
C ILE A 374 -18.94 -23.73 9.90
N PHE A 375 -17.65 -23.93 9.62
CA PHE A 375 -16.56 -23.79 10.57
C PHE A 375 -15.74 -22.54 10.26
N TYR A 376 -15.75 -21.58 11.18
CA TYR A 376 -14.97 -20.36 11.09
C TYR A 376 -14.50 -19.92 12.50
N PRO A 377 -13.30 -20.34 12.94
CA PRO A 377 -12.85 -20.15 14.32
C PRO A 377 -12.29 -18.75 14.59
N CYS A 378 -12.30 -18.38 15.87
CA CYS A 378 -11.69 -17.18 16.44
C CYS A 378 -10.27 -17.51 16.93
N LEU A 379 -9.24 -16.86 16.37
CA LEU A 379 -7.84 -17.18 16.66
C LEU A 379 -7.10 -15.96 17.27
N PRO A 380 -7.10 -15.76 18.59
CA PRO A 380 -6.40 -14.62 19.21
C PRO A 380 -4.88 -14.64 19.04
N TYR A 381 -4.28 -15.83 19.18
CA TYR A 381 -2.84 -16.03 19.06
C TYR A 381 -2.53 -16.89 17.84
N GLU A 382 -1.48 -16.49 17.15
CA GLU A 382 -0.86 -17.25 16.08
C GLU A 382 0.47 -17.84 16.55
N LYS A 383 1.09 -18.73 15.78
CA LYS A 383 2.39 -19.31 16.12
C LYS A 383 3.48 -18.22 16.15
N LYS A 384 4.37 -18.30 17.14
CA LYS A 384 5.50 -17.37 17.24
C LYS A 384 6.58 -17.72 16.23
N GLU A 385 6.62 -17.02 15.10
CA GLU A 385 7.64 -17.23 14.06
C GLU A 385 8.97 -16.55 14.37
N GLN A 386 8.91 -15.40 15.05
CA GLN A 386 10.08 -14.58 15.39
C GLN A 386 10.35 -14.66 16.88
N GLN A 387 11.41 -15.36 17.30
CA GLN A 387 11.69 -15.62 18.71
C GLN A 387 11.84 -14.35 19.55
N GLY A 388 12.44 -13.31 18.99
CA GLY A 388 12.63 -12.01 19.63
C GLY A 388 11.39 -11.10 19.68
N ALA A 389 10.26 -11.49 19.10
CA ALA A 389 9.04 -10.68 19.15
C ALA A 389 8.46 -10.61 20.57
N ASP A 390 7.84 -9.48 20.91
CA ASP A 390 7.22 -9.26 22.22
C ASP A 390 5.96 -10.13 22.39
N ASN A 391 5.22 -10.38 21.31
CA ASN A 391 4.08 -11.28 21.28
C ASN A 391 3.85 -11.88 19.88
N HIS A 392 2.68 -12.49 19.66
CA HIS A 392 2.30 -13.26 18.46
C HIS A 392 0.77 -13.23 18.25
N TYR A 393 0.13 -12.11 18.56
CA TYR A 393 -1.29 -11.93 18.34
C TYR A 393 -1.64 -11.91 16.86
N ASN A 394 -2.83 -12.39 16.53
CA ASN A 394 -3.52 -11.99 15.32
C ASN A 394 -4.08 -10.57 15.47
N CYS A 395 -4.43 -9.92 14.36
CA CYS A 395 -5.11 -8.62 14.46
C CYS A 395 -6.52 -8.81 15.06
N PRO A 396 -7.10 -7.78 15.72
CA PRO A 396 -8.42 -7.89 16.36
C PRO A 396 -9.53 -8.40 15.43
N ILE A 397 -9.44 -8.07 14.13
CA ILE A 397 -10.36 -8.59 13.11
C ILE A 397 -10.20 -10.12 13.01
N VAL A 398 -9.01 -10.64 12.71
CA VAL A 398 -8.77 -12.09 12.62
C VAL A 398 -9.11 -12.81 13.94
N THR A 399 -8.83 -12.17 15.08
CA THR A 399 -9.08 -12.73 16.40
C THR A 399 -10.54 -13.13 16.63
N SER A 400 -11.51 -12.32 16.18
CA SER A 400 -12.92 -12.52 16.56
C SER A 400 -13.95 -12.20 15.48
N TYR A 401 -13.58 -12.03 14.20
CA TYR A 401 -14.57 -11.67 13.17
C TYR A 401 -15.68 -12.71 13.00
N ALA A 402 -15.43 -13.97 13.32
CA ALA A 402 -16.48 -14.98 13.30
C ALA A 402 -17.61 -14.70 14.30
N GLU A 403 -17.34 -14.03 15.44
CA GLU A 403 -18.40 -13.51 16.33
C GLU A 403 -19.22 -12.42 15.65
N VAL A 404 -18.60 -11.55 14.85
CA VAL A 404 -19.33 -10.52 14.09
C VAL A 404 -20.28 -11.19 13.10
N ILE A 405 -19.81 -12.19 12.35
CA ILE A 405 -20.63 -12.97 11.43
C ILE A 405 -21.82 -13.62 12.15
N LYS A 406 -21.56 -14.35 13.23
CA LYS A 406 -22.59 -15.05 14.01
C LYS A 406 -23.70 -14.11 14.50
N ASN A 407 -23.33 -12.91 14.95
CA ASN A 407 -24.26 -11.98 15.58
C ASN A 407 -25.00 -11.08 14.57
N ASN A 408 -24.45 -10.86 13.36
CA ASN A 408 -25.03 -9.94 12.38
C ASN A 408 -25.68 -10.64 11.17
N MET A 409 -25.42 -11.93 10.93
CA MET A 409 -26.03 -12.67 9.82
C MET A 409 -27.25 -13.46 10.29
N GLU A 410 -28.44 -12.84 10.25
CA GLU A 410 -29.71 -13.45 10.67
C GLU A 410 -30.03 -14.75 9.90
N VAL A 411 -29.63 -14.82 8.64
CA VAL A 411 -29.79 -16.01 7.77
C VAL A 411 -29.23 -17.30 8.39
N LEU A 412 -28.22 -17.20 9.28
CA LEU A 412 -27.69 -18.35 10.00
C LEU A 412 -28.74 -18.96 10.93
N ARG A 413 -29.56 -18.13 11.58
CA ARG A 413 -30.68 -18.58 12.44
C ARG A 413 -31.88 -19.02 11.60
N GLU A 414 -32.25 -18.23 10.60
CA GLU A 414 -33.41 -18.51 9.73
C GLU A 414 -33.30 -19.86 9.02
N LYS A 415 -32.09 -20.21 8.54
CA LYS A 415 -31.81 -21.48 7.88
C LYS A 415 -31.24 -22.55 8.81
N ASN A 416 -31.24 -22.30 10.13
CA ASN A 416 -30.77 -23.24 11.15
C ASN A 416 -29.36 -23.81 10.88
N ILE A 417 -28.43 -22.92 10.48
CA ILE A 417 -27.05 -23.27 10.15
C ILE A 417 -26.27 -23.49 11.45
N LYS A 418 -25.61 -24.66 11.59
CA LYS A 418 -24.65 -24.93 12.67
C LYS A 418 -23.35 -24.16 12.39
N PHE A 419 -23.30 -22.91 12.83
CA PHE A 419 -22.14 -22.03 12.71
C PHE A 419 -21.16 -22.23 13.88
N MET A 420 -20.06 -22.94 13.64
CA MET A 420 -19.00 -23.26 14.60
C MET A 420 -17.91 -22.19 14.58
N ASN A 421 -17.87 -21.35 15.62
CA ASN A 421 -16.92 -20.23 15.72
C ASN A 421 -16.14 -20.15 17.04
N PRO A 422 -15.48 -21.24 17.47
CA PRO A 422 -14.85 -21.29 18.77
C PRO A 422 -13.59 -20.43 18.86
N PHE A 423 -13.29 -19.95 20.07
CA PHE A 423 -11.97 -19.42 20.41
C PHE A 423 -10.98 -20.57 20.60
N LEU A 424 -9.92 -20.60 19.79
CA LEU A 424 -8.95 -21.70 19.78
C LEU A 424 -7.53 -21.23 20.17
N PRO A 425 -6.82 -21.99 21.02
CA PRO A 425 -5.43 -21.71 21.39
C PRO A 425 -4.48 -22.24 20.30
N TYR A 426 -4.54 -21.70 19.09
CA TYR A 426 -3.85 -22.21 17.91
C TYR A 426 -2.32 -22.28 18.06
N ASN A 427 -1.75 -21.43 18.91
CA ASN A 427 -0.34 -21.38 19.25
C ASN A 427 0.13 -22.54 20.16
N ASP A 428 -0.77 -23.20 20.91
CA ASP A 428 -0.46 -24.29 21.83
C ASP A 428 -1.11 -25.58 21.35
N LYS A 429 -0.31 -26.45 20.72
CA LYS A 429 -0.77 -27.72 20.15
C LYS A 429 -1.49 -28.61 21.16
N LYS A 430 -1.03 -28.66 22.42
CA LYS A 430 -1.60 -29.55 23.45
C LYS A 430 -2.98 -29.04 23.87
N ARG A 431 -3.09 -27.74 24.14
CA ARG A 431 -4.37 -27.10 24.48
C ARG A 431 -5.33 -27.09 23.30
N LEU A 432 -4.82 -26.98 22.08
CA LEU A 432 -5.64 -27.02 20.87
C LEU A 432 -6.32 -28.38 20.71
N LYS A 433 -5.61 -29.50 20.94
CA LYS A 433 -6.21 -30.85 20.93
C LYS A 433 -7.37 -30.97 21.91
N GLN A 434 -7.18 -30.50 23.13
CA GLN A 434 -8.23 -30.51 24.15
C GLN A 434 -9.43 -29.66 23.73
N ARG A 435 -9.19 -28.41 23.30
CA ARG A 435 -10.26 -27.50 22.93
C ARG A 435 -11.04 -27.99 21.70
N LEU A 436 -10.37 -28.53 20.68
CA LEU A 436 -11.03 -29.10 19.51
C LEU A 436 -11.85 -30.35 19.86
N TYR A 437 -11.40 -31.17 20.81
CA TYR A 437 -12.19 -32.31 21.28
C TYR A 437 -13.49 -31.86 21.95
N GLU A 438 -13.45 -30.80 22.76
CA GLU A 438 -14.65 -30.21 23.37
C GLU A 438 -15.64 -29.70 22.31
N GLU A 439 -15.14 -28.99 21.29
CA GLU A 439 -15.97 -28.40 20.23
C GLU A 439 -16.60 -29.44 19.28
N PHE A 440 -15.91 -30.55 19.03
CA PHE A 440 -16.38 -31.59 18.12
C PHE A 440 -17.07 -32.76 18.83
N LYS A 441 -17.34 -32.64 20.13
CA LYS A 441 -17.97 -33.69 20.94
C LYS A 441 -19.34 -34.13 20.39
N ASP A 442 -20.13 -33.19 19.87
CA ASP A 442 -21.45 -33.47 19.27
C ASP A 442 -21.40 -34.40 18.05
N PHE A 443 -20.23 -34.57 17.43
CA PHE A 443 -20.05 -35.42 16.25
C PHE A 443 -19.59 -36.85 16.62
N ASN A 444 -19.66 -37.24 17.89
CA ASN A 444 -19.23 -38.53 18.42
C ASN A 444 -17.77 -38.87 18.03
N ILE A 445 -16.89 -37.88 18.13
CA ILE A 445 -15.46 -38.00 17.80
C ILE A 445 -14.66 -38.24 19.08
N THR A 446 -13.79 -39.25 19.06
CA THR A 446 -12.93 -39.56 20.21
C THR A 446 -11.76 -38.59 20.31
N PHE A 447 -11.23 -38.42 21.52
CA PHE A 447 -10.00 -37.63 21.72
C PHE A 447 -8.81 -38.19 20.93
N GLY A 448 -8.73 -39.51 20.73
CA GLY A 448 -7.70 -40.15 19.92
C GLY A 448 -7.74 -39.72 18.46
N GLU A 449 -8.94 -39.70 17.85
CA GLU A 449 -9.16 -39.21 16.49
C GLU A 449 -8.79 -37.73 16.36
N VAL A 450 -9.25 -36.87 17.28
CA VAL A 450 -8.91 -35.44 17.28
C VAL A 450 -7.40 -35.23 17.41
N SER A 451 -6.75 -35.94 18.35
CA SER A 451 -5.30 -35.84 18.55
C SER A 451 -4.53 -36.22 17.29
N TYR A 452 -4.92 -37.33 16.64
CA TYR A 452 -4.34 -37.78 15.38
C TYR A 452 -4.53 -36.77 14.25
N ALA A 453 -5.77 -36.28 14.08
CA ALA A 453 -6.11 -35.28 13.06
C ALA A 453 -5.33 -33.97 13.25
N VAL A 454 -5.18 -33.49 14.49
CA VAL A 454 -4.37 -32.31 14.80
C VAL A 454 -2.89 -32.54 14.49
N ASP A 455 -2.35 -33.73 14.78
CA ASP A 455 -0.95 -34.03 14.46
C ASP A 455 -0.68 -34.02 12.95
N LYS A 456 -1.59 -34.61 12.16
CA LYS A 456 -1.55 -34.58 10.69
C LYS A 456 -1.68 -33.17 10.14
N ALA A 457 -2.67 -32.40 10.62
CA ALA A 457 -2.90 -31.02 10.21
C ALA A 457 -1.71 -30.11 10.52
N TRP A 458 -1.09 -30.28 11.69
CA TRP A 458 0.10 -29.52 12.07
C TRP A 458 1.31 -29.83 11.20
N ALA A 459 1.47 -31.09 10.78
CA ALA A 459 2.52 -31.49 9.85
C ALA A 459 2.27 -30.90 8.45
N GLU A 460 1.03 -30.89 7.97
CA GLU A 460 0.70 -30.33 6.66
C GLU A 460 0.91 -28.82 6.60
N GLU A 461 0.56 -28.09 7.66
CA GLU A 461 0.87 -26.65 7.73
C GLU A 461 2.39 -26.39 7.67
N GLU A 462 3.18 -27.21 8.38
CA GLU A 462 4.65 -27.11 8.33
C GLU A 462 5.20 -27.42 6.93
N ASN A 463 4.62 -28.40 6.24
CA ASN A 463 4.98 -28.73 4.86
C ASN A 463 4.66 -27.57 3.92
N MET A 464 3.46 -26.98 4.03
CA MET A 464 3.09 -25.81 3.24
C MET A 464 4.06 -24.66 3.45
N ARG A 465 4.43 -24.36 4.70
CA ARG A 465 5.41 -23.32 5.02
C ARG A 465 6.76 -23.60 4.35
N LYS A 466 7.27 -24.83 4.46
CA LYS A 466 8.52 -25.24 3.79
C LYS A 466 8.44 -25.14 2.27
N ASP A 467 7.30 -25.49 1.68
CA ASP A 467 7.10 -25.37 0.23
C ASP A 467 7.17 -23.91 -0.24
N ILE A 468 6.61 -22.97 0.54
CA ILE A 468 6.70 -21.53 0.22
C ILE A 468 8.13 -21.02 0.39
N GLN A 469 8.82 -21.39 1.47
CA GLN A 469 10.22 -21.01 1.72
C GLN A 469 11.16 -21.52 0.62
N LYS A 470 11.05 -22.82 0.29
CA LYS A 470 11.83 -23.43 -0.79
C LYS A 470 11.57 -22.74 -2.12
N LYS A 471 10.30 -22.41 -2.43
CA LYS A 471 9.97 -21.67 -3.65
C LYS A 471 10.56 -20.26 -3.66
N GLY A 472 10.57 -19.58 -2.52
CA GLY A 472 11.27 -18.31 -2.33
C GLY A 472 12.74 -18.43 -2.71
N GLU A 473 13.45 -19.38 -2.13
CA GLU A 473 14.86 -19.64 -2.41
C GLU A 473 15.16 -20.01 -3.88
N GLU A 474 14.27 -20.78 -4.52
CA GLU A 474 14.34 -21.05 -5.97
C GLU A 474 14.26 -19.76 -6.79
N VAL A 475 13.37 -18.83 -6.42
CA VAL A 475 13.26 -17.54 -7.11
C VAL A 475 14.48 -16.66 -6.84
N LEU A 476 15.05 -16.67 -5.63
CA LEU A 476 16.30 -15.96 -5.37
C LEU A 476 17.45 -16.48 -6.24
N LYS A 477 17.52 -17.80 -6.49
CA LYS A 477 18.49 -18.39 -7.44
C LYS A 477 18.21 -17.96 -8.88
N TYR A 478 16.94 -17.89 -9.28
CA TYR A 478 16.53 -17.38 -10.59
C TYR A 478 16.97 -15.92 -10.80
N LEU A 479 16.80 -15.06 -9.80
CA LEU A 479 17.22 -13.65 -9.88
C LEU A 479 18.72 -13.53 -10.13
N LYS A 480 19.53 -14.28 -9.38
CA LYS A 480 21.00 -14.34 -9.58
C LYS A 480 21.38 -14.84 -10.97
N LYS A 481 20.73 -15.90 -11.47
CA LYS A 481 21.03 -16.50 -12.79
C LYS A 481 20.68 -15.59 -13.96
N THR A 482 19.60 -14.81 -13.83
CA THR A 482 19.06 -14.00 -14.93
C THR A 482 19.44 -12.52 -14.85
N SER A 483 20.12 -12.11 -13.77
CA SER A 483 20.37 -10.71 -13.43
C SER A 483 19.08 -9.86 -13.41
N ARG A 484 17.93 -10.50 -13.17
CA ARG A 484 16.63 -9.84 -13.04
C ARG A 484 16.42 -9.36 -11.61
N ARG A 485 15.50 -8.42 -11.46
CA ARG A 485 15.07 -7.86 -10.19
C ARG A 485 13.87 -8.62 -9.62
N GLY A 486 13.75 -8.64 -8.30
CA GLY A 486 12.57 -9.13 -7.60
C GLY A 486 11.95 -8.06 -6.72
N VAL A 487 10.65 -8.19 -6.48
CA VAL A 487 9.92 -7.43 -5.48
C VAL A 487 9.34 -8.40 -4.47
N VAL A 488 9.61 -8.16 -3.19
CA VAL A 488 8.83 -8.77 -2.10
C VAL A 488 7.57 -7.94 -1.94
N LEU A 489 6.45 -8.47 -2.42
CA LEU A 489 5.14 -7.84 -2.26
C LEU A 489 4.58 -8.29 -0.91
N ALA A 490 4.84 -7.49 0.12
CA ALA A 490 4.58 -7.85 1.50
C ALA A 490 3.19 -7.37 1.95
N GLY A 491 2.50 -8.19 2.73
CA GLY A 491 1.17 -7.84 3.21
C GLY A 491 0.70 -8.71 4.37
N ARG A 492 -0.60 -8.95 4.41
CA ARG A 492 -1.23 -9.96 5.27
C ARG A 492 -1.53 -11.19 4.42
N PRO A 493 -1.74 -12.37 5.03
CA PRO A 493 -2.05 -13.58 4.27
C PRO A 493 -3.19 -13.39 3.26
N TYR A 494 -4.25 -12.69 3.65
CA TYR A 494 -5.40 -12.42 2.79
C TYR A 494 -5.13 -11.51 1.59
N HIS A 495 -4.02 -10.76 1.56
CA HIS A 495 -3.66 -9.98 0.37
C HIS A 495 -3.30 -10.88 -0.82
N ILE A 496 -3.08 -12.18 -0.63
CA ILE A 496 -2.89 -13.11 -1.74
C ILE A 496 -4.16 -13.32 -2.59
N ASP A 497 -5.32 -13.00 -2.04
CA ASP A 497 -6.59 -13.06 -2.76
C ASP A 497 -6.56 -12.14 -4.00
N PRO A 498 -6.75 -12.66 -5.22
CA PRO A 498 -6.77 -11.86 -6.44
C PRO A 498 -7.83 -10.75 -6.46
N GLU A 499 -8.92 -10.91 -5.71
CA GLU A 499 -9.92 -9.84 -5.57
C GLU A 499 -9.40 -8.70 -4.68
N ILE A 500 -8.63 -9.04 -3.63
CA ILE A 500 -8.09 -8.05 -2.70
C ILE A 500 -6.86 -7.36 -3.30
N ASN A 501 -5.88 -8.09 -3.85
CA ASN A 501 -4.68 -7.44 -4.43
C ASN A 501 -4.90 -6.77 -5.79
N HIS A 502 -6.13 -6.79 -6.33
CA HIS A 502 -6.50 -6.19 -7.62
C HIS A 502 -5.68 -6.66 -8.83
N GLY A 503 -4.88 -7.72 -8.71
CA GLY A 503 -3.96 -8.16 -9.75
C GLY A 503 -2.62 -7.42 -9.80
N ILE A 504 -2.26 -6.65 -8.77
CA ILE A 504 -0.95 -5.99 -8.61
C ILE A 504 0.23 -6.95 -8.88
N PRO A 505 0.26 -8.21 -8.40
CA PRO A 505 1.34 -9.13 -8.73
C PRO A 505 1.57 -9.30 -10.23
N ASN A 506 0.51 -9.33 -11.03
CA ASN A 506 0.60 -9.48 -12.49
C ASN A 506 1.12 -8.21 -13.18
N ILE A 507 0.86 -7.04 -12.60
CA ILE A 507 1.40 -5.78 -13.12
C ILE A 507 2.92 -5.74 -12.89
N ILE A 508 3.38 -6.18 -11.72
CA ILE A 508 4.81 -6.25 -11.40
C ILE A 508 5.52 -7.22 -12.35
N THR A 509 4.97 -8.42 -12.57
CA THR A 509 5.57 -9.38 -13.51
C THR A 509 5.50 -8.93 -14.97
N GLY A 510 4.49 -8.15 -15.36
CA GLY A 510 4.41 -7.50 -16.68
C GLY A 510 5.56 -6.53 -16.95
N TYR A 511 6.16 -5.94 -15.91
CA TYR A 511 7.40 -5.15 -16.01
C TYR A 511 8.68 -6.00 -15.99
N GLY A 512 8.58 -7.33 -16.05
CA GLY A 512 9.74 -8.24 -16.02
C GLY A 512 10.35 -8.46 -14.63
N ILE A 513 9.65 -8.07 -13.56
CA ILE A 513 10.11 -8.14 -12.17
C ILE A 513 9.47 -9.35 -11.49
N ALA A 514 10.27 -10.22 -10.87
CA ALA A 514 9.74 -11.38 -10.15
C ALA A 514 9.00 -10.94 -8.87
N VAL A 515 7.95 -11.66 -8.49
CA VAL A 515 7.19 -11.37 -7.27
C VAL A 515 7.41 -12.47 -6.24
N LEU A 516 7.84 -12.09 -5.04
CA LEU A 516 7.95 -12.91 -3.84
C LEU A 516 6.92 -12.50 -2.79
N THR A 517 6.52 -13.42 -1.91
CA THR A 517 5.70 -13.15 -0.72
C THR A 517 6.59 -12.96 0.51
N GLU A 518 6.11 -12.28 1.56
CA GLU A 518 6.92 -12.02 2.75
C GLU A 518 7.37 -13.30 3.48
N ASP A 519 6.49 -14.31 3.55
CA ASP A 519 6.74 -15.62 4.18
C ASP A 519 7.73 -16.51 3.39
N SER A 520 7.98 -16.19 2.12
CA SER A 520 8.95 -16.92 1.30
C SER A 520 10.40 -16.50 1.58
N VAL A 521 10.61 -15.41 2.32
CA VAL A 521 11.94 -14.84 2.60
C VAL A 521 12.18 -14.47 4.06
N SER A 522 11.13 -14.40 4.89
CA SER A 522 11.23 -13.97 6.30
C SER A 522 12.07 -14.88 7.19
N HIS A 523 12.40 -16.10 6.75
CA HIS A 523 13.28 -17.02 7.48
C HIS A 523 14.77 -16.79 7.19
N LEU A 524 15.10 -15.98 6.18
CA LEU A 524 16.47 -15.80 5.70
C LEU A 524 17.24 -14.66 6.40
N GLU A 525 16.55 -13.86 7.22
CA GLU A 525 17.19 -12.78 7.98
C GLU A 525 16.51 -12.59 9.33
N THR A 526 17.25 -12.05 10.28
CA THR A 526 16.78 -11.73 11.62
C THR A 526 16.49 -10.24 11.78
N VAL A 527 15.39 -9.93 12.47
CA VAL A 527 15.05 -8.54 12.79
C VAL A 527 15.94 -8.03 13.92
N LYS A 528 16.72 -6.99 13.65
CA LYS A 528 17.48 -6.26 14.68
C LYS A 528 16.50 -5.58 15.64
N ARG A 529 16.58 -5.93 16.93
CA ARG A 529 15.74 -5.38 18.01
C ARG A 529 16.62 -4.58 18.99
N PRO A 530 16.05 -3.60 19.72
CA PRO A 530 14.62 -3.25 19.81
C PRO A 530 14.10 -2.49 18.59
N LEU A 531 12.83 -2.75 18.23
CA LEU A 531 12.06 -1.93 17.29
C LEU A 531 11.49 -0.69 18.00
N ARG A 532 11.13 0.37 17.26
CA ARG A 532 10.46 1.55 17.82
C ARG A 532 9.15 1.18 18.49
N ILE A 533 8.43 0.27 17.86
CA ILE A 533 7.12 -0.21 18.29
C ILE A 533 7.25 -1.40 19.25
N VAL A 534 6.12 -1.84 19.78
CA VAL A 534 6.01 -3.15 20.46
C VAL A 534 5.65 -4.20 19.41
N ASP A 535 6.47 -5.23 19.29
CA ASP A 535 6.38 -6.27 18.27
C ASP A 535 5.37 -7.36 18.68
N GLN A 536 4.09 -7.01 18.67
CA GLN A 536 3.02 -7.84 19.25
C GLN A 536 2.27 -8.73 18.25
N TRP A 537 2.31 -8.42 16.95
CA TRP A 537 1.46 -9.08 15.95
C TRP A 537 2.30 -9.96 15.02
N MET A 538 1.93 -11.24 14.92
CA MET A 538 2.72 -12.26 14.23
C MET A 538 3.06 -11.87 12.78
N TYR A 539 2.03 -11.54 11.99
CA TYR A 539 2.20 -11.21 10.57
C TYR A 539 3.03 -9.94 10.35
N HIS A 540 3.05 -9.01 11.30
CA HIS A 540 3.93 -7.84 11.25
C HIS A 540 5.37 -8.19 11.61
N SER A 541 5.58 -9.03 12.63
CA SER A 541 6.92 -9.55 12.95
C SER A 541 7.56 -10.24 11.74
N ARG A 542 6.77 -11.02 10.99
CA ARG A 542 7.18 -11.63 9.72
C ARG A 542 7.54 -10.58 8.68
N LEU A 543 6.73 -9.54 8.54
CA LEU A 543 6.96 -8.45 7.61
C LEU A 543 8.24 -7.66 7.94
N TYR A 544 8.56 -7.43 9.22
CA TYR A 544 9.84 -6.84 9.63
C TYR A 544 11.05 -7.71 9.27
N ALA A 545 10.90 -9.03 9.35
CA ALA A 545 11.96 -9.97 8.95
C ALA A 545 12.18 -9.93 7.43
N ALA A 546 11.10 -9.94 6.65
CA ALA A 546 11.18 -9.78 5.20
C ALA A 546 11.79 -8.44 4.79
N ALA A 547 11.44 -7.33 5.47
CA ALA A 547 12.04 -6.02 5.24
C ALA A 547 13.53 -5.99 5.58
N SER A 548 13.93 -6.66 6.66
CA SER A 548 15.34 -6.80 7.06
C SER A 548 16.13 -7.59 6.02
N PHE A 549 15.56 -8.67 5.47
CA PHE A 549 16.17 -9.42 4.37
C PHE A 549 16.32 -8.57 3.08
N VAL A 550 15.28 -7.83 2.69
CA VAL A 550 15.33 -6.96 1.51
C VAL A 550 16.35 -5.84 1.68
N ARG A 551 16.50 -5.31 2.90
CA ARG A 551 17.50 -4.28 3.22
C ARG A 551 18.92 -4.70 2.83
N GLU A 552 19.25 -5.98 2.99
CA GLU A 552 20.60 -6.52 2.72
C GLU A 552 20.83 -6.89 1.25
N ARG A 553 19.79 -6.88 0.40
CA ARG A 553 19.84 -7.41 -0.96
C ARG A 553 19.76 -6.30 -1.99
N GLU A 554 20.75 -6.20 -2.87
CA GLU A 554 20.72 -5.18 -3.93
C GLU A 554 19.64 -5.46 -4.98
N ASP A 555 19.39 -6.73 -5.33
CA ASP A 555 18.47 -7.20 -6.40
C ASP A 555 16.99 -7.31 -5.99
N LEU A 556 16.65 -6.93 -4.75
CA LEU A 556 15.28 -6.91 -4.24
C LEU A 556 14.82 -5.50 -3.83
N GLU A 557 13.55 -5.22 -4.10
CA GLU A 557 12.81 -4.11 -3.48
C GLU A 557 11.59 -4.64 -2.72
N LEU A 558 11.01 -3.83 -1.85
CA LEU A 558 9.80 -4.19 -1.10
C LEU A 558 8.65 -3.24 -1.47
N ILE A 559 7.51 -3.82 -1.80
CA ILE A 559 6.24 -3.10 -1.92
C ILE A 559 5.33 -3.62 -0.82
N GLN A 560 4.88 -2.75 0.08
CA GLN A 560 3.95 -3.11 1.14
C GLN A 560 2.51 -2.85 0.68
N LEU A 561 1.64 -3.84 0.85
CA LEU A 561 0.19 -3.72 0.72
C LEU A 561 -0.41 -3.43 2.11
N ASN A 562 -1.24 -2.39 2.21
CA ASN A 562 -2.08 -2.13 3.38
C ASN A 562 -3.55 -2.03 2.97
N SER A 563 -4.45 -2.53 3.81
CA SER A 563 -5.89 -2.38 3.58
C SER A 563 -6.40 -1.07 4.18
N PHE A 564 -7.29 -0.37 3.48
CA PHE A 564 -8.03 0.76 4.05
C PHE A 564 -8.81 0.31 5.30
N GLY A 565 -8.88 1.17 6.31
CA GLY A 565 -9.49 0.86 7.62
C GLY A 565 -8.62 -0.01 8.54
N CYS A 566 -7.38 -0.36 8.17
CA CYS A 566 -6.50 -1.15 9.03
C CYS A 566 -5.77 -0.29 10.07
N GLY A 567 -6.30 -0.22 11.29
CA GLY A 567 -5.69 0.54 12.38
C GLY A 567 -4.30 0.07 12.81
N LEU A 568 -3.95 -1.21 12.61
CA LEU A 568 -2.59 -1.70 12.89
C LEU A 568 -1.57 -1.18 11.88
N ASP A 569 -1.96 -1.04 10.62
CA ASP A 569 -1.05 -0.56 9.57
C ASP A 569 -0.68 0.91 9.79
N ALA A 570 -1.54 1.69 10.46
CA ALA A 570 -1.25 3.08 10.83
C ALA A 570 0.04 3.25 11.66
N VAL A 571 0.46 2.23 12.39
CA VAL A 571 1.66 2.24 13.24
C VAL A 571 2.78 1.41 12.62
N THR A 572 2.43 0.27 12.03
CA THR A 572 3.41 -0.75 11.64
C THR A 572 4.08 -0.46 10.31
N THR A 573 3.47 0.31 9.40
CA THR A 573 4.09 0.72 8.12
C THR A 573 5.35 1.55 8.33
N ASP A 574 5.32 2.44 9.33
CA ASP A 574 6.44 3.33 9.61
C ASP A 574 7.68 2.53 10.07
N GLN A 575 7.47 1.45 10.81
CA GLN A 575 8.57 0.56 11.23
C GLN A 575 9.24 -0.16 10.05
N VAL A 576 8.46 -0.52 9.02
CA VAL A 576 8.97 -1.16 7.79
C VAL A 576 9.76 -0.16 6.97
N GLN A 577 9.20 1.05 6.83
CA GLN A 577 9.85 2.16 6.17
C GLN A 577 11.21 2.46 6.80
N GLU A 578 11.28 2.53 8.12
CA GLU A 578 12.53 2.75 8.87
C GLU A 578 13.58 1.65 8.61
N ILE A 579 13.17 0.37 8.61
CA ILE A 579 14.07 -0.75 8.30
C ILE A 579 14.64 -0.62 6.89
N LEU A 580 13.79 -0.34 5.89
CA LEU A 580 14.22 -0.22 4.49
C LEU A 580 15.10 1.02 4.26
N HIS A 581 14.71 2.17 4.80
CA HIS A 581 15.48 3.41 4.70
C HIS A 581 16.87 3.27 5.35
N SER A 582 17.01 2.48 6.42
CA SER A 582 18.32 2.20 7.03
C SER A 582 19.29 1.48 6.08
N GLY A 583 18.79 0.78 5.06
CA GLY A 583 19.59 0.22 3.96
C GLY A 583 19.53 1.02 2.67
N GLY A 584 19.08 2.27 2.69
CA GLY A 584 18.92 3.14 1.52
C GLY A 584 17.93 2.60 0.46
N LYS A 585 16.97 1.77 0.89
CA LYS A 585 15.91 1.22 0.02
C LYS A 585 14.74 2.18 -0.11
N ILE A 586 14.08 2.16 -1.27
CA ILE A 586 12.87 2.97 -1.52
C ILE A 586 11.68 2.24 -0.90
N TYR A 587 11.05 2.84 0.10
CA TYR A 587 9.80 2.32 0.63
C TYR A 587 8.62 2.65 -0.29
N THR A 588 7.90 1.64 -0.77
CA THR A 588 6.69 1.81 -1.57
C THR A 588 5.50 1.18 -0.86
N LEU A 589 4.50 1.99 -0.52
CA LEU A 589 3.23 1.56 0.07
C LEU A 589 2.11 1.64 -0.97
N LEU A 590 1.29 0.60 -1.07
CA LEU A 590 0.09 0.57 -1.89
C LEU A 590 -1.13 0.25 -1.01
N LYS A 591 -2.00 1.25 -0.84
CA LYS A 591 -3.26 1.06 -0.15
C LYS A 591 -4.32 0.44 -1.05
N ILE A 592 -5.03 -0.50 -0.46
CA ILE A 592 -6.02 -1.36 -1.08
C ILE A 592 -7.35 -1.16 -0.39
N ASP A 593 -8.40 -0.91 -1.16
CA ASP A 593 -9.79 -0.90 -0.69
C ASP A 593 -10.66 -1.81 -1.60
N GLU A 594 -11.97 -1.75 -1.41
CA GLU A 594 -12.97 -2.39 -2.27
C GLU A 594 -12.98 -1.85 -3.72
N GLY A 595 -12.50 -0.62 -3.92
CA GLY A 595 -12.31 0.02 -5.21
C GLY A 595 -11.05 -0.47 -5.91
N SER A 596 -11.11 -0.59 -7.24
CA SER A 596 -9.94 -0.98 -8.02
C SER A 596 -9.30 0.24 -8.67
N ASN A 597 -8.37 0.90 -7.97
CA ASN A 597 -7.56 1.99 -8.52
C ASN A 597 -6.19 1.51 -9.06
N LEU A 598 -6.24 0.65 -10.08
CA LEU A 598 -5.04 0.09 -10.69
C LEU A 598 -4.16 1.14 -11.40
N GLY A 599 -4.72 2.29 -11.78
CA GLY A 599 -3.97 3.39 -12.39
C GLY A 599 -2.89 3.92 -11.46
N ALA A 600 -3.27 4.27 -10.22
CA ALA A 600 -2.33 4.75 -9.20
C ALA A 600 -1.27 3.71 -8.86
N ALA A 601 -1.67 2.44 -8.67
CA ALA A 601 -0.73 1.34 -8.39
C ALA A 601 0.28 1.14 -9.54
N ARG A 602 -0.18 1.15 -10.80
CA ARG A 602 0.68 1.02 -11.97
C ARG A 602 1.70 2.15 -12.07
N ILE A 603 1.28 3.38 -11.79
CA ILE A 603 2.19 4.54 -11.78
C ILE A 603 3.26 4.38 -10.70
N ARG A 604 2.88 3.99 -9.47
CA ARG A 604 3.81 3.76 -8.35
C ARG A 604 4.85 2.70 -8.68
N ILE A 605 4.42 1.54 -9.18
CA ILE A 605 5.31 0.43 -9.58
C ILE A 605 6.28 0.86 -10.68
N ARG A 606 5.77 1.59 -11.69
CA ARG A 606 6.61 2.11 -12.79
C ARG A 606 7.64 3.13 -12.30
N SER A 607 7.24 4.03 -11.40
CA SER A 607 8.13 5.02 -10.80
C SER A 607 9.23 4.37 -9.97
N LEU A 608 8.89 3.34 -9.17
CA LEU A 608 9.88 2.55 -8.44
C LEU A 608 10.88 1.89 -9.40
N ALA A 609 10.40 1.19 -10.43
CA ALA A 609 11.26 0.54 -11.41
C ALA A 609 12.20 1.53 -12.13
N ALA A 610 11.70 2.72 -12.48
CA ALA A 610 12.50 3.77 -13.09
C ALA A 610 13.56 4.33 -12.13
N ALA A 611 13.20 4.57 -10.86
CA ALA A 611 14.14 5.07 -9.85
C ALA A 611 15.27 4.08 -9.57
N VAL A 612 14.96 2.78 -9.48
CA VAL A 612 15.95 1.72 -9.29
C VAL A 612 16.91 1.65 -10.48
N LYS A 613 16.38 1.67 -11.72
CA LYS A 613 17.19 1.65 -12.94
C LYS A 613 18.14 2.84 -13.05
N GLU A 614 17.70 4.02 -12.61
CA GLU A 614 18.54 5.22 -12.59
C GLU A 614 19.67 5.13 -11.56
N ARG A 615 19.40 4.57 -10.37
CA ARG A 615 20.44 4.31 -9.36
C ARG A 615 21.51 3.35 -9.87
N GLU A 616 21.11 2.29 -10.57
CA GLU A 616 22.03 1.33 -11.20
C GLU A 616 22.93 2.01 -12.23
N LYS A 617 22.35 2.81 -13.14
CA LYS A 617 23.11 3.55 -14.16
C LYS A 617 24.20 4.44 -13.57
N LYS A 618 23.93 5.05 -12.41
CA LYS A 618 24.90 5.90 -11.71
C LYS A 618 25.89 5.11 -10.84
N GLY A 619 25.82 3.78 -10.81
CA GLY A 619 26.72 2.92 -10.02
C GLY A 619 26.64 3.13 -8.51
N ARG A 620 25.55 3.72 -8.00
CA ARG A 620 25.46 4.11 -6.59
C ARG A 620 24.94 2.98 -5.74
N LYS A 621 25.72 2.63 -4.72
CA LYS A 621 25.31 1.69 -3.68
C LYS A 621 24.54 2.42 -2.58
N PRO A 622 23.46 1.82 -2.05
CA PRO A 622 22.73 2.38 -0.92
C PRO A 622 23.66 2.59 0.28
N HIS A 623 23.67 3.79 0.85
CA HIS A 623 24.41 4.04 2.08
C HIS A 623 23.63 3.47 3.27
N LYS A 624 24.23 2.54 4.00
CA LYS A 624 23.62 1.96 5.21
C LYS A 624 23.73 2.95 6.35
N VAL A 625 22.61 3.45 6.82
CA VAL A 625 22.55 4.26 8.04
C VAL A 625 22.23 3.32 9.20
N GLY A 626 22.99 3.40 10.29
CA GLY A 626 22.69 2.62 11.48
C GLY A 626 21.29 2.92 12.01
N TYR A 627 20.47 1.88 12.15
CA TYR A 627 19.21 1.95 12.90
C TYR A 627 19.47 1.45 14.32
N GLU A 628 19.52 2.37 15.28
CA GLU A 628 19.64 2.05 16.70
C GLU A 628 18.66 2.90 17.50
N ILE A 629 17.69 2.24 18.13
CA ILE A 629 16.72 2.88 18.99
C ILE A 629 17.08 2.59 20.43
N LYS A 630 17.33 3.66 21.19
CA LYS A 630 17.52 3.58 22.62
C LYS A 630 16.17 3.66 23.32
N LYS A 631 15.60 2.50 23.70
CA LYS A 631 14.42 2.46 24.57
C LYS A 631 14.83 2.85 26.00
N ILE A 632 14.31 3.97 26.49
CA ILE A 632 14.47 4.37 27.89
C ILE A 632 13.42 3.63 28.71
N ARG A 633 13.85 2.74 29.61
CA ARG A 633 12.94 2.05 30.53
C ARG A 633 12.69 2.91 31.76
N PHE A 634 11.43 3.00 32.18
CA PHE A 634 11.10 3.59 33.47
C PHE A 634 11.65 2.73 34.60
N THR A 635 12.52 3.29 35.45
CA THR A 635 13.16 2.56 36.56
C THR A 635 12.49 2.86 37.90
N LYS A 636 12.78 2.06 38.94
CA LYS A 636 12.25 2.31 40.29
C LYS A 636 12.65 3.68 40.84
N GLU A 637 13.85 4.17 40.51
CA GLU A 637 14.30 5.50 40.92
C GLU A 637 13.55 6.63 40.20
N MET A 638 13.11 6.41 38.97
CA MET A 638 12.36 7.41 38.21
C MET A 638 11.00 7.69 38.84
N ARG A 639 10.43 6.74 39.60
CA ARG A 639 9.17 6.88 40.33
C ARG A 639 9.11 8.15 41.18
N SER A 640 10.19 8.49 41.87
CA SER A 640 10.25 9.68 42.73
C SER A 640 10.80 10.92 42.03
N LYS A 641 11.47 10.77 40.87
CA LYS A 641 12.17 11.86 40.18
C LYS A 641 11.41 12.42 38.97
N HIS A 642 10.57 11.62 38.33
CA HIS A 642 9.93 11.96 37.07
C HIS A 642 8.43 12.20 37.26
N THR A 643 7.91 13.19 36.54
CA THR A 643 6.46 13.38 36.38
C THR A 643 5.97 12.46 35.26
N ILE A 644 4.96 11.64 35.55
CA ILE A 644 4.25 10.82 34.56
C ILE A 644 3.07 11.63 34.06
N LEU A 645 3.05 11.97 32.77
CA LEU A 645 1.90 12.64 32.15
C LEU A 645 0.89 11.59 31.71
N ALA A 646 -0.38 11.77 32.09
CA ALA A 646 -1.47 10.90 31.70
C ALA A 646 -2.54 11.70 30.95
N PRO A 647 -3.00 11.24 29.77
CA PRO A 647 -4.07 11.90 29.05
C PRO A 647 -5.39 11.76 29.82
N GLN A 648 -6.20 12.81 29.79
CA GLN A 648 -7.56 12.79 30.29
C GLN A 648 -8.46 11.97 29.36
N MET A 649 -8.82 10.75 29.77
CA MET A 649 -9.76 9.88 29.05
C MET A 649 -11.15 9.82 29.67
N SER A 650 -11.28 10.15 30.96
CA SER A 650 -12.56 10.16 31.66
C SER A 650 -12.47 11.10 32.88
N PRO A 651 -13.08 12.30 32.81
CA PRO A 651 -12.85 13.36 33.79
C PRO A 651 -13.04 12.94 35.25
N ILE A 652 -14.03 12.09 35.53
CA ILE A 652 -14.33 11.63 36.88
C ILE A 652 -13.30 10.57 37.32
N HIS A 653 -13.09 9.53 36.50
CA HIS A 653 -12.26 8.40 36.89
C HIS A 653 -10.78 8.74 36.95
N PHE A 654 -10.27 9.54 36.00
CA PHE A 654 -8.83 9.82 35.92
C PHE A 654 -8.36 10.77 37.03
N ASN A 655 -9.20 11.68 37.51
CA ASN A 655 -8.87 12.49 38.67
C ASN A 655 -8.71 11.63 39.94
N LEU A 656 -9.56 10.61 40.12
CA LEU A 656 -9.41 9.65 41.22
C LEU A 656 -8.16 8.77 41.04
N LEU A 657 -7.84 8.39 39.79
CA LEU A 657 -6.63 7.63 39.50
C LEU A 657 -5.36 8.45 39.81
N GLU A 658 -5.33 9.75 39.52
CA GLU A 658 -4.21 10.63 39.87
C GLU A 658 -3.85 10.52 41.35
N GLU A 659 -4.85 10.71 42.23
CA GLU A 659 -4.68 10.58 43.69
C GLU A 659 -4.28 9.16 44.12
N ALA A 660 -4.85 8.12 43.50
CA ALA A 660 -4.51 6.73 43.79
C ALA A 660 -3.04 6.39 43.43
N PHE A 661 -2.56 6.91 42.31
CA PHE A 661 -1.16 6.74 41.90
C PHE A 661 -0.20 7.58 42.76
N GLN A 662 -0.58 8.80 43.13
CA GLN A 662 0.20 9.67 44.02
C GLN A 662 0.33 9.09 45.44
N SER A 663 -0.76 8.57 46.02
CA SER A 663 -0.71 7.84 47.30
C SER A 663 0.13 6.55 47.19
N SER A 664 0.14 5.94 46.01
CA SER A 664 1.08 4.88 45.66
C SER A 664 2.47 5.41 45.28
N GLY A 665 2.87 6.63 45.62
CA GLY A 665 4.22 7.15 45.44
C GLY A 665 4.66 7.41 43.99
N TYR A 666 3.74 7.43 43.01
CA TYR A 666 4.03 7.86 41.64
C TYR A 666 3.65 9.33 41.46
N ASN A 667 4.56 10.15 40.94
CA ASN A 667 4.24 11.53 40.58
C ASN A 667 3.53 11.59 39.22
N ILE A 668 2.25 11.20 39.17
CA ILE A 668 1.41 11.30 37.97
C ILE A 668 0.70 12.65 37.94
N ARG A 669 0.53 13.21 36.74
CA ARG A 669 -0.28 14.40 36.46
C ARG A 669 -1.23 14.09 35.32
N VAL A 670 -2.53 14.17 35.59
CA VAL A 670 -3.54 14.06 34.53
C VAL A 670 -3.62 15.42 33.83
N LEU A 671 -3.44 15.39 32.51
CA LEU A 671 -3.46 16.60 31.70
C LEU A 671 -4.86 17.25 31.73
N PRO A 672 -4.95 18.59 31.74
CA PRO A 672 -6.23 19.28 31.76
C PRO A 672 -7.04 18.97 30.50
N SER A 673 -8.36 19.15 30.60
CA SER A 673 -9.38 18.79 29.60
C SER A 673 -8.97 18.98 28.14
N ILE A 674 -9.49 18.11 27.27
CA ILE A 674 -9.30 18.14 25.81
C ILE A 674 -9.72 19.50 25.24
N SER A 675 -8.77 20.21 24.63
CA SER A 675 -9.04 21.45 23.89
C SER A 675 -9.02 21.18 22.38
N SER A 676 -9.54 22.12 21.59
CA SER A 676 -9.39 22.10 20.12
C SER A 676 -7.91 22.05 19.71
N ASN A 677 -7.03 22.73 20.44
CA ASN A 677 -5.59 22.73 20.21
C ASN A 677 -4.98 21.35 20.39
N SER A 678 -5.45 20.56 21.37
CA SER A 678 -5.00 19.18 21.55
C SER A 678 -5.35 18.33 20.33
N ILE A 679 -6.52 18.52 19.72
CA ILE A 679 -6.89 17.80 18.51
C ILE A 679 -5.99 18.21 17.34
N GLU A 680 -5.71 19.51 17.18
CA GLU A 680 -4.84 20.02 16.12
C GLU A 680 -3.39 19.54 16.25
N GLU A 681 -2.83 19.56 17.46
CA GLU A 681 -1.49 19.05 17.74
C GLU A 681 -1.43 17.54 17.49
N GLY A 682 -2.43 16.80 17.98
CA GLY A 682 -2.56 15.38 17.73
C GLY A 682 -2.60 15.05 16.23
N LEU A 683 -3.33 15.84 15.43
CA LEU A 683 -3.43 15.66 13.99
C LEU A 683 -2.11 15.87 13.24
N LYS A 684 -1.11 16.56 13.82
CA LYS A 684 0.22 16.70 13.23
C LYS A 684 1.03 15.40 13.30
N TYR A 685 0.84 14.61 14.35
CA TYR A 685 1.62 13.39 14.60
C TYR A 685 0.82 12.10 14.34
N VAL A 686 -0.51 12.18 14.38
CA VAL A 686 -1.41 11.04 14.21
C VAL A 686 -2.09 11.11 12.85
N ASN A 687 -1.83 10.08 12.05
CA ASN A 687 -2.32 9.96 10.68
C ASN A 687 -3.77 9.47 10.64
N ASN A 688 -4.46 9.74 9.53
CA ASN A 688 -5.91 9.47 9.37
C ASN A 688 -6.31 7.98 9.42
N ASP A 689 -5.34 7.08 9.49
CA ASP A 689 -5.57 5.63 9.64
C ASP A 689 -5.62 5.19 11.13
N ALA A 690 -5.35 6.11 12.07
CA ALA A 690 -5.46 5.86 13.50
C ALA A 690 -6.82 6.35 14.04
N CYS A 691 -7.27 5.73 15.14
CA CYS A 691 -8.55 6.07 15.75
C CYS A 691 -8.52 7.47 16.38
N TYR A 692 -9.70 8.11 16.45
CA TYR A 692 -9.85 9.44 17.05
C TYR A 692 -9.29 9.55 18.49
N PRO A 693 -9.46 8.55 19.39
CA PRO A 693 -8.79 8.56 20.69
C PRO A 693 -7.27 8.70 20.62
N SER A 694 -6.60 8.10 19.61
CA SER A 694 -5.15 8.24 19.45
C SER A 694 -4.75 9.68 19.14
N ILE A 695 -5.55 10.40 18.35
CA ILE A 695 -5.31 11.82 18.02
C ILE A 695 -5.36 12.64 19.30
N ILE A 696 -6.40 12.43 20.11
CA ILE A 696 -6.58 13.16 21.38
C ILE A 696 -5.42 12.87 22.34
N VAL A 697 -5.06 11.61 22.52
CA VAL A 697 -4.03 11.20 23.49
C VAL A 697 -2.66 11.76 23.15
N VAL A 698 -2.30 11.80 21.86
CA VAL A 698 -0.99 12.29 21.43
C VAL A 698 -0.91 13.82 21.46
N GLY A 699 -2.04 14.50 21.27
CA GLY A 699 -2.08 15.95 21.24
C GLY A 699 -2.31 16.63 22.59
N GLN A 700 -2.76 15.87 23.61
CA GLN A 700 -2.62 16.29 25.00
C GLN A 700 -1.16 16.11 25.43
#